data_AF-A0A948D930-F1
#
_entry.id   AF-A0A948D930-F1
#
_cell.length_a   1.000
_cell.length_b   1.000
_cell.length_c   1.000
_cell.angle_alpha   90.00
_cell.angle_beta   90.00
_cell.angle_gamma   90.00
#
_symmetry.space_group_name_H-M   'P 1'
#
loop_
_entity.id
_entity.type
_entity.pdbx_description
1 polymer ?
#
loop_
_entity_poly.entity_id
_entity_poly.type
_entity_poly.pdbx_seq_one_letter_code
_entity_poly.pdbx_strand_id
1 'polypeptide(L)'
;MNRVVLKWMDRITSEREFQEPIVEFGAFQVEGQEDVADMRRYFPGKEYIGCDLEKGSGVDRIENIEHSTFPPGSIGTVLALETLEHVRQPWEAAREIFRMLKPGGTALISIPFNFAIHCHPDDYWRMTASGLTALLESAGFRDIEASDSGEDTELDLFWDRPEDRPTDQDFPVTETRHFPYTCFAVATKPLADAGKAGECAPMPLLPTRPLLEVTPTGEYTQAIPIIMVLFHREEDTREVLEQIERVTENYSLILVDNGFDDPAYVEGLGAAGYLKNTKNVGIPKAINQGLELAKGDYIAVMHNDLFIYDEGWLQHIIEFMERRPDVGIVGLAGRHTIRRDGSLDEETLVVTLPEYWEVYGPSWRFTEVAAIDGICFVMRNIGLRLDESMGPLHYYDLDISMQYARAGYRLYCARVECFHGREEYLREGGAKAALTTGIDTDEEFLAARERFVSKWGDNLPITRGFVDEQYFYQRHEDLYDRLWSLTEDYRKLEDYAENVLQVECHEMSAEIERAKEYVTLLEREHAKQVESIERYESAYAELENRFLTLARSIEAEPGGTRAEPGGSGLEKLGYYIRTEGLGATLKRAVRRVFRRWNRPECEYIPEVTDIEQSMVRPRRHVIITGTGRAGTTFLVQLLTALGLDTGFHEGNLVLDENARAGLEWDIREEGAPYVIKNPWFCDYAEEVLARDDIVIEHVFIPMRDLEAAAESRRYVVETAVSKGREPTGLLGGLWHTDTGSEQEAVLLNQIYKLVYALSDSAVPVTLMRYPRFMKDASYLYRKLEPILGDISFDRFEEAFRRTVKPEIMHSFTEGDR
;
A
#
# COMPACT_ATOMS: atom_id res chain seq x y z
N MET A 1 20.76 -28.75 -5.97
CA MET A 1 19.67 -29.73 -6.14
C MET A 1 19.47 -30.57 -4.87
N ASN A 2 18.25 -30.68 -4.35
CA ASN A 2 17.94 -31.48 -3.14
C ASN A 2 17.85 -32.99 -3.45
N ARG A 3 18.29 -33.86 -2.53
CA ARG A 3 18.18 -35.33 -2.62
C ARG A 3 16.73 -35.83 -2.74
N VAL A 4 15.75 -35.07 -2.26
CA VAL A 4 14.33 -35.41 -2.41
C VAL A 4 13.90 -35.35 -3.88
N VAL A 5 14.39 -34.38 -4.65
CA VAL A 5 14.14 -34.27 -6.10
C VAL A 5 14.72 -35.48 -6.83
N LEU A 6 15.92 -35.94 -6.46
CA LEU A 6 16.54 -37.11 -7.05
C LEU A 6 15.73 -38.39 -6.79
N LYS A 7 15.27 -38.62 -5.55
CA LYS A 7 14.40 -39.76 -5.22
C LYS A 7 13.10 -39.72 -6.01
N TRP A 8 12.53 -38.53 -6.19
CA TRP A 8 11.32 -38.34 -6.98
C TRP A 8 11.58 -38.66 -8.46
N MET A 9 12.70 -38.20 -9.03
CA MET A 9 13.11 -38.51 -10.40
C MET A 9 13.37 -40.00 -10.60
N ASP A 10 14.06 -40.67 -9.67
CA ASP A 10 14.27 -42.13 -9.68
C ASP A 10 12.92 -42.88 -9.75
N ARG A 11 11.96 -42.48 -8.92
CA ARG A 11 10.62 -43.08 -8.89
C ARG A 11 9.87 -42.84 -10.19
N ILE A 12 9.70 -41.58 -10.59
CA ILE A 12 8.88 -41.19 -11.74
C ILE A 12 9.42 -41.76 -13.05
N THR A 13 10.74 -41.79 -13.24
CA THR A 13 11.36 -42.34 -14.45
C THR A 13 11.37 -43.87 -14.50
N SER A 14 11.20 -44.54 -13.36
CA SER A 14 10.99 -46.00 -13.30
C SER A 14 9.53 -46.40 -13.60
N GLU A 15 8.58 -45.50 -13.35
CA GLU A 15 7.14 -45.76 -13.46
C GLU A 15 6.56 -45.33 -14.81
N ARG A 16 7.21 -44.41 -15.54
CA ARG A 16 6.66 -43.77 -16.75
C ARG A 16 7.71 -43.61 -17.86
N GLU A 17 7.23 -43.65 -19.10
CA GLU A 17 8.04 -43.29 -20.27
C GLU A 17 7.82 -41.83 -20.67
N PHE A 18 8.90 -41.16 -21.09
CA PHE A 18 8.91 -39.76 -21.48
C PHE A 18 9.23 -39.59 -22.97
N GLN A 19 8.53 -38.66 -23.62
CA GLN A 19 8.66 -38.41 -25.07
C GLN A 19 9.83 -37.46 -25.35
N GLU A 20 10.55 -37.69 -26.45
CA GLU A 20 11.64 -36.81 -26.91
C GLU A 20 11.17 -35.72 -27.90
N PRO A 21 11.91 -34.60 -28.03
CA PRO A 21 13.09 -34.22 -27.25
C PRO A 21 12.74 -33.86 -25.80
N ILE A 22 13.68 -34.12 -24.90
CA ILE A 22 13.66 -33.70 -23.51
C ILE A 22 14.31 -32.32 -23.41
N VAL A 23 13.62 -31.34 -22.83
CA VAL A 23 14.17 -30.00 -22.59
C VAL A 23 14.16 -29.71 -21.11
N GLU A 24 15.32 -29.40 -20.54
CA GLU A 24 15.45 -28.98 -19.15
C GLU A 24 15.71 -27.49 -19.10
N PHE A 25 14.94 -26.77 -18.29
CA PHE A 25 15.22 -25.38 -17.91
C PHE A 25 15.83 -25.37 -16.51
N GLY A 26 16.82 -24.49 -16.28
CA GLY A 26 17.62 -24.50 -15.06
C GLY A 26 18.77 -25.53 -15.11
N ALA A 27 19.25 -25.87 -16.30
CA ALA A 27 20.23 -26.94 -16.51
C ALA A 27 21.67 -26.56 -16.12
N PHE A 28 21.91 -25.33 -15.66
CA PHE A 28 23.24 -24.89 -15.27
C PHE A 28 23.76 -25.66 -14.06
N GLN A 29 24.85 -26.40 -14.25
CA GLN A 29 25.50 -27.16 -13.20
C GLN A 29 26.49 -26.26 -12.46
N VAL A 30 26.12 -25.90 -11.22
CA VAL A 30 26.99 -25.15 -10.31
C VAL A 30 28.21 -26.00 -9.93
N GLU A 31 29.38 -25.36 -9.85
CA GLU A 31 30.63 -26.01 -9.46
C GLU A 31 30.49 -26.76 -8.12
N GLY A 32 30.84 -28.05 -8.12
CA GLY A 32 30.68 -28.95 -6.97
C GLY A 32 29.31 -29.66 -6.87
N GLN A 33 28.38 -29.41 -7.80
CA GLN A 33 27.09 -30.11 -7.90
C GLN A 33 26.94 -30.95 -9.17
N GLU A 34 28.00 -31.15 -9.94
CA GLU A 34 27.97 -31.80 -11.26
C GLU A 34 27.40 -33.22 -11.20
N ASP A 35 27.73 -33.98 -10.15
CA ASP A 35 27.27 -35.35 -9.94
C ASP A 35 25.77 -35.47 -9.59
N VAL A 36 25.16 -34.39 -9.09
CA VAL A 36 23.75 -34.35 -8.66
C VAL A 36 22.85 -33.52 -9.56
N ALA A 37 23.42 -32.58 -10.32
CA ALA A 37 22.68 -31.68 -11.20
C ALA A 37 22.52 -32.24 -12.63
N ASP A 38 23.27 -33.27 -13.04
CA ASP A 38 23.10 -33.85 -14.38
C ASP A 38 21.87 -34.77 -14.49
N MET A 39 20.76 -34.21 -14.95
CA MET A 39 19.51 -34.93 -15.19
C MET A 39 19.53 -35.79 -16.47
N ARG A 40 20.53 -35.64 -17.36
CA ARG A 40 20.63 -36.43 -18.60
C ARG A 40 20.69 -37.93 -18.34
N ARG A 41 21.24 -38.34 -17.19
CA ARG A 41 21.36 -39.76 -16.78
C ARG A 41 20.01 -40.47 -16.69
N TYR A 42 18.92 -39.73 -16.46
CA TYR A 42 17.57 -40.27 -16.37
C TYR A 42 16.94 -40.58 -17.74
N PHE A 43 17.54 -40.09 -18.82
CA PHE A 43 17.00 -40.21 -20.18
C PHE A 43 18.04 -40.78 -21.16
N PRO A 44 18.62 -41.96 -20.88
CA PRO A 44 19.70 -42.51 -21.70
C PRO A 44 19.23 -42.76 -23.13
N GLY A 45 19.98 -42.21 -24.10
CA GLY A 45 19.72 -42.42 -25.52
C GLY A 45 18.57 -41.59 -26.12
N LYS A 46 17.95 -40.68 -25.35
CA LYS A 46 16.96 -39.72 -25.85
C LYS A 46 17.64 -38.40 -26.24
N GLU A 47 17.05 -37.68 -27.20
CA GLU A 47 17.48 -36.30 -27.49
C GLU A 47 17.21 -35.42 -26.26
N TYR A 48 18.25 -34.77 -25.72
CA TYR A 48 18.20 -33.96 -24.51
C TYR A 48 18.86 -32.60 -24.73
N ILE A 49 18.18 -31.53 -24.32
CA ILE A 49 18.66 -30.16 -24.46
C ILE A 49 18.56 -29.46 -23.10
N GLY A 50 19.71 -29.19 -22.48
CA GLY A 50 19.79 -28.37 -21.27
C GLY A 50 19.76 -26.89 -21.59
N CYS A 51 18.86 -26.15 -20.95
CA CYS A 51 18.62 -24.73 -21.15
C CYS A 51 18.79 -23.95 -19.85
N ASP A 52 19.34 -22.75 -19.96
CA ASP A 52 19.48 -21.82 -18.83
C ASP A 52 19.57 -20.37 -19.34
N LEU A 53 19.43 -19.38 -18.44
CA LEU A 53 19.64 -17.97 -18.76
C LEU A 53 21.12 -17.65 -18.99
N GLU A 54 22.02 -18.46 -18.41
CA GLU A 54 23.46 -18.28 -18.54
C GLU A 54 24.14 -19.47 -19.22
N LYS A 55 25.26 -19.20 -19.89
CA LYS A 55 26.08 -20.26 -20.48
C LYS A 55 26.93 -20.92 -19.40
N GLY A 56 26.92 -22.24 -19.32
CA GLY A 56 27.81 -22.98 -18.43
C GLY A 56 27.78 -24.49 -18.61
N SER A 57 28.27 -25.21 -17.59
CA SER A 57 28.23 -26.67 -17.57
C SER A 57 26.78 -27.15 -17.56
N GLY A 58 26.46 -28.17 -18.36
CA GLY A 58 25.09 -28.68 -18.51
C GLY A 58 24.16 -27.84 -19.40
N VAL A 59 24.58 -26.66 -19.88
CA VAL A 59 23.76 -25.78 -20.73
C VAL A 59 24.14 -25.92 -22.21
N ASP A 60 23.24 -26.51 -23.00
CA ASP A 60 23.37 -26.63 -24.45
C ASP A 60 22.87 -25.38 -25.19
N ARG A 61 21.89 -24.68 -24.59
CA ARG A 61 21.23 -23.52 -25.19
C ARG A 61 20.89 -22.46 -24.14
N ILE A 62 21.19 -21.20 -24.44
CA ILE A 62 20.72 -20.08 -23.61
C ILE A 62 19.26 -19.81 -23.96
N GLU A 63 18.35 -19.89 -23.00
CA GLU A 63 16.91 -19.76 -23.21
C GLU A 63 16.22 -19.21 -21.95
N ASN A 64 15.22 -18.34 -22.13
CA ASN A 64 14.33 -17.93 -21.04
C ASN A 64 13.03 -18.75 -21.13
N ILE A 65 12.67 -19.45 -20.06
CA ILE A 65 11.43 -20.23 -19.98
C ILE A 65 10.16 -19.38 -20.08
N GLU A 66 10.19 -18.11 -19.65
CA GLU A 66 9.06 -17.17 -19.77
C GLU A 66 8.77 -16.79 -21.23
N HIS A 67 9.79 -16.87 -22.10
CA HIS A 67 9.73 -16.41 -23.49
C HIS A 67 10.56 -17.33 -24.40
N SER A 68 10.24 -18.61 -24.38
CA SER A 68 11.08 -19.61 -25.04
C SER A 68 11.00 -19.56 -26.56
N THR A 69 12.14 -19.64 -27.22
CA THR A 69 12.23 -19.63 -28.68
C THR A 69 12.01 -21.01 -29.33
N PHE A 70 11.64 -22.05 -28.58
CA PHE A 70 11.22 -23.33 -29.16
C PHE A 70 9.86 -23.22 -29.88
N PRO A 71 9.67 -23.91 -31.03
CA PRO A 71 8.38 -23.92 -31.73
C PRO A 71 7.23 -24.53 -30.90
N PRO A 72 5.97 -24.13 -31.13
CA PRO A 72 4.83 -24.79 -30.51
C PRO A 72 4.77 -26.28 -30.88
N GLY A 73 4.48 -27.13 -29.90
CA GLY A 73 4.33 -28.58 -30.13
C GLY A 73 5.59 -29.30 -30.61
N SER A 74 6.78 -28.76 -30.38
CA SER A 74 8.04 -29.40 -30.79
C SER A 74 8.67 -30.28 -29.73
N ILE A 75 8.30 -30.11 -28.45
CA ILE A 75 8.97 -30.75 -27.31
C ILE A 75 8.15 -31.92 -26.77
N GLY A 76 8.82 -33.04 -26.47
CA GLY A 76 8.15 -34.22 -25.93
C GLY A 76 8.00 -34.15 -24.41
N THR A 77 9.04 -33.71 -23.70
CA THR A 77 9.03 -33.56 -22.24
C THR A 77 9.80 -32.32 -21.82
N VAL A 78 9.25 -31.56 -20.86
CA VAL A 78 9.93 -30.40 -20.26
C VAL A 78 10.21 -30.67 -18.79
N LEU A 79 11.43 -30.34 -18.34
CA LEU A 79 11.84 -30.36 -16.93
C LEU A 79 12.04 -28.92 -16.47
N ALA A 80 11.48 -28.59 -15.30
CA ALA A 80 11.74 -27.36 -14.57
C ALA A 80 11.83 -27.73 -13.07
N LEU A 81 13.00 -28.20 -12.66
CA LEU A 81 13.24 -28.75 -11.32
C LEU A 81 13.96 -27.70 -10.49
N GLU A 82 13.35 -27.22 -9.41
CA GLU A 82 13.89 -26.11 -8.60
C GLU A 82 14.29 -24.94 -9.53
N THR A 83 13.34 -24.54 -10.38
CA THR A 83 13.53 -23.49 -11.40
C THR A 83 12.46 -22.42 -11.30
N LEU A 84 11.19 -22.79 -11.10
CA LEU A 84 10.07 -21.84 -11.16
C LEU A 84 10.06 -20.84 -9.99
N GLU A 85 10.69 -21.17 -8.86
CA GLU A 85 10.95 -20.22 -7.78
C GLU A 85 11.83 -19.04 -8.23
N HIS A 86 12.72 -19.26 -9.21
CA HIS A 86 13.59 -18.23 -9.76
C HIS A 86 12.97 -17.48 -10.93
N VAL A 87 11.76 -17.86 -11.35
CA VAL A 87 11.03 -17.23 -12.46
C VAL A 87 10.11 -16.15 -11.92
N ARG A 88 10.26 -14.92 -12.40
CA ARG A 88 9.45 -13.79 -11.91
C ARG A 88 7.97 -13.93 -12.25
N GLN A 89 7.64 -14.46 -13.44
CA GLN A 89 6.27 -14.67 -13.91
C GLN A 89 6.01 -16.16 -14.20
N PRO A 90 5.83 -17.01 -13.17
CA PRO A 90 5.70 -18.46 -13.34
C PRO A 90 4.47 -18.86 -14.17
N TRP A 91 3.45 -18.00 -14.26
CA TRP A 91 2.29 -18.20 -15.14
C TRP A 91 2.62 -18.10 -16.64
N GLU A 92 3.55 -17.23 -17.05
CA GLU A 92 4.00 -17.18 -18.44
C GLU A 92 4.87 -18.39 -18.76
N ALA A 93 5.76 -18.78 -17.84
CA ALA A 93 6.54 -20.01 -17.98
C ALA A 93 5.64 -21.25 -18.12
N ALA A 94 4.59 -21.38 -17.31
CA ALA A 94 3.64 -22.48 -17.42
C ALA A 94 2.93 -22.53 -18.79
N ARG A 95 2.56 -21.37 -19.36
CA ARG A 95 1.97 -21.27 -20.71
C ARG A 95 2.97 -21.62 -21.79
N GLU A 96 4.22 -21.18 -21.67
CA GLU A 96 5.27 -21.52 -22.63
C GLU A 96 5.58 -23.02 -22.61
N ILE A 97 5.67 -23.62 -21.41
CA ILE A 97 5.79 -25.08 -21.26
C ILE A 97 4.63 -25.77 -21.99
N PHE A 98 3.38 -25.34 -21.73
CA PHE A 98 2.21 -25.90 -22.40
C PHE A 98 2.28 -25.71 -23.93
N ARG A 99 2.69 -24.54 -24.42
CA ARG A 99 2.81 -24.22 -25.84
C ARG A 99 3.83 -25.12 -26.54
N MET A 100 5.01 -25.28 -25.95
CA MET A 100 6.12 -26.06 -26.51
C MET A 100 5.83 -27.57 -26.56
N LEU A 101 5.07 -28.10 -25.61
CA LEU A 101 4.78 -29.54 -25.54
C LEU A 101 3.93 -30.03 -26.71
N LYS A 102 4.30 -31.18 -27.26
CA LYS A 102 3.47 -32.00 -28.16
C LYS A 102 2.18 -32.44 -27.44
N PRO A 103 1.07 -32.71 -28.15
CA PRO A 103 -0.06 -33.40 -27.54
C PRO A 103 0.38 -34.72 -26.91
N GLY A 104 0.01 -34.97 -25.66
CA GLY A 104 0.49 -36.10 -24.85
C GLY A 104 1.90 -35.92 -24.26
N GLY A 105 2.56 -34.79 -24.50
CA GLY A 105 3.85 -34.45 -23.89
C GLY A 105 3.69 -34.06 -22.42
N THR A 106 4.78 -34.18 -21.66
CA THR A 106 4.73 -34.10 -20.19
C THR A 106 5.64 -33.00 -19.65
N ALA A 107 5.18 -32.29 -18.62
CA ALA A 107 5.99 -31.40 -17.80
C ALA A 107 6.30 -32.07 -16.46
N LEU A 108 7.58 -32.05 -16.06
CA LEU A 108 8.06 -32.47 -14.74
C LEU A 108 8.56 -31.24 -14.00
N ILE A 109 7.90 -30.91 -12.89
CA ILE A 109 8.15 -29.67 -12.16
C ILE A 109 8.41 -29.99 -10.69
N SER A 110 9.45 -29.37 -10.12
CA SER A 110 9.63 -29.29 -8.67
C SER A 110 9.86 -27.85 -8.25
N ILE A 111 9.43 -27.50 -7.04
CA ILE A 111 9.64 -26.19 -6.45
C ILE A 111 9.97 -26.34 -4.95
N PRO A 112 10.98 -25.62 -4.44
CA PRO A 112 11.27 -25.62 -3.02
C PRO A 112 10.09 -25.00 -2.25
N PHE A 113 9.77 -25.59 -1.09
CA PHE A 113 8.76 -25.07 -0.17
C PHE A 113 9.40 -24.63 1.15
N ASN A 114 10.13 -25.52 1.81
CA ASN A 114 10.87 -25.24 3.04
C ASN A 114 12.39 -25.30 2.78
N PHE A 115 12.88 -24.33 2.03
CA PHE A 115 14.30 -24.15 1.71
C PHE A 115 14.72 -22.71 1.96
N ALA A 116 15.93 -22.51 2.47
CA ALA A 116 16.47 -21.17 2.72
C ALA A 116 16.47 -20.36 1.41
N ILE A 117 15.95 -19.12 1.45
CA ILE A 117 15.92 -18.24 0.28
C ILE A 117 17.33 -18.12 -0.30
N HIS A 118 17.49 -18.38 -1.60
CA HIS A 118 18.79 -18.44 -2.26
C HIS A 118 18.77 -17.71 -3.61
N CYS A 119 19.89 -17.12 -4.01
CA CYS A 119 19.96 -16.32 -5.24
C CYS A 119 20.59 -17.12 -6.39
N HIS A 120 19.90 -17.23 -7.53
CA HIS A 120 20.40 -16.77 -8.86
C HIS A 120 19.31 -16.89 -9.97
N PRO A 121 18.84 -15.80 -10.63
CA PRO A 121 19.15 -14.39 -10.34
C PRO A 121 18.46 -13.88 -9.06
N ASP A 122 17.30 -14.42 -8.68
CA ASP A 122 16.51 -14.08 -7.48
C ASP A 122 15.56 -15.25 -7.14
N ASP A 123 14.92 -15.25 -5.97
CA ASP A 123 14.00 -16.31 -5.51
C ASP A 123 12.67 -15.69 -5.06
N TYR A 124 11.61 -15.97 -5.83
CA TYR A 124 10.34 -15.26 -5.83
C TYR A 124 9.18 -16.07 -5.26
N TRP A 125 9.19 -17.41 -5.37
CA TRP A 125 7.99 -18.22 -5.12
C TRP A 125 8.25 -19.46 -4.28
N ARG A 126 7.30 -19.74 -3.37
CA ARG A 126 7.14 -21.00 -2.64
C ARG A 126 5.74 -21.50 -2.89
N MET A 127 5.58 -22.54 -3.69
CA MET A 127 4.25 -23.05 -4.06
C MET A 127 3.98 -24.39 -3.38
N THR A 128 2.79 -24.52 -2.79
CA THR A 128 2.26 -25.82 -2.35
C THR A 128 1.91 -26.68 -3.58
N ALA A 129 1.66 -27.98 -3.37
CA ALA A 129 1.13 -28.85 -4.41
C ALA A 129 -0.16 -28.30 -5.05
N SER A 130 -1.08 -27.76 -4.25
CA SER A 130 -2.30 -27.10 -4.75
C SER A 130 -2.00 -25.85 -5.58
N GLY A 131 -0.97 -25.07 -5.21
CA GLY A 131 -0.51 -23.92 -5.98
C GLY A 131 0.05 -24.31 -7.35
N LEU A 132 0.86 -25.38 -7.41
CA LEU A 132 1.35 -25.95 -8.67
C LEU A 132 0.20 -26.44 -9.55
N THR A 133 -0.81 -27.10 -8.98
CA THR A 133 -2.01 -27.52 -9.72
C THR A 133 -2.71 -26.32 -10.35
N ALA A 134 -3.03 -25.29 -9.56
CA ALA A 134 -3.71 -24.10 -10.05
C ALA A 134 -2.92 -23.37 -11.16
N LEU A 135 -1.59 -23.29 -11.00
CA LEU A 135 -0.70 -22.71 -12.02
C LEU A 135 -0.80 -23.46 -13.34
N LEU A 136 -0.72 -24.80 -13.31
CA LEU A 136 -0.72 -25.64 -14.49
C LEU A 136 -2.10 -25.72 -15.15
N GLU A 137 -3.18 -25.75 -14.37
CA GLU A 137 -4.55 -25.65 -14.88
C GLU A 137 -4.74 -24.34 -15.65
N SER A 138 -4.22 -23.22 -15.13
CA SER A 138 -4.31 -21.92 -15.80
C SER A 138 -3.60 -21.85 -17.16
N ALA A 139 -2.61 -22.74 -17.38
CA ALA A 139 -1.89 -22.88 -18.65
C ALA A 139 -2.58 -23.84 -19.63
N GLY A 140 -3.61 -24.58 -19.20
CA GLY A 140 -4.40 -25.49 -20.03
C GLY A 140 -4.11 -26.98 -19.80
N PHE A 141 -3.27 -27.35 -18.83
CA PHE A 141 -3.13 -28.74 -18.41
C PHE A 141 -4.42 -29.22 -17.72
N ARG A 142 -4.76 -30.49 -17.89
CA ARG A 142 -5.95 -31.11 -17.27
C ARG A 142 -5.67 -32.41 -16.53
N ASP A 143 -4.55 -33.05 -16.87
CA ASP A 143 -4.06 -34.25 -16.20
C ASP A 143 -2.82 -33.84 -15.41
N ILE A 144 -3.02 -33.51 -14.13
CA ILE A 144 -2.00 -32.97 -13.23
C ILE A 144 -1.96 -33.82 -11.96
N GLU A 145 -0.81 -34.42 -11.71
CA GLU A 145 -0.51 -35.13 -10.47
C GLU A 145 0.48 -34.28 -9.66
N ALA A 146 -0.05 -33.52 -8.71
CA ALA A 146 0.76 -32.74 -7.79
C ALA A 146 0.82 -33.42 -6.41
N SER A 147 2.00 -33.41 -5.81
CA SER A 147 2.25 -33.95 -4.47
C SER A 147 3.30 -33.12 -3.75
N ASP A 148 3.39 -33.29 -2.44
CA ASP A 148 4.50 -32.76 -1.66
C ASP A 148 5.37 -33.89 -1.11
N SER A 149 6.46 -33.55 -0.41
CA SER A 149 7.42 -34.54 0.08
C SER A 149 6.91 -35.45 1.20
N GLY A 150 5.77 -35.15 1.88
CA GLY A 150 5.15 -36.02 2.90
C GLY A 150 6.01 -36.42 4.11
N GLU A 151 5.45 -37.20 5.05
CA GLU A 151 5.99 -37.56 6.40
C GLU A 151 7.38 -38.27 6.44
N ASP A 152 7.97 -38.67 5.31
CA ASP A 152 9.16 -39.54 5.25
C ASP A 152 10.45 -38.79 4.86
N THR A 153 10.61 -37.54 5.27
CA THR A 153 11.94 -36.98 5.48
C THR A 153 12.23 -37.01 6.97
N GLU A 154 12.83 -38.12 7.41
CA GLU A 154 13.45 -38.23 8.72
C GLU A 154 14.15 -36.91 9.08
N LEU A 155 13.83 -36.40 10.26
CA LEU A 155 14.56 -35.35 10.99
C LEU A 155 16.07 -35.65 11.12
N ASP A 156 16.55 -36.81 10.66
CA ASP A 156 17.93 -37.27 10.63
C ASP A 156 18.91 -36.36 9.86
N LEU A 157 18.43 -35.38 9.10
CA LEU A 157 19.30 -34.48 8.32
C LEU A 157 19.88 -33.30 9.11
N PHE A 158 19.46 -33.09 10.36
CA PHE A 158 19.78 -31.87 11.10
C PHE A 158 20.68 -32.08 12.34
N TRP A 159 20.92 -33.32 12.78
CA TRP A 159 21.78 -33.63 13.94
C TRP A 159 22.81 -34.70 13.60
N ASP A 160 24.10 -34.34 13.66
CA ASP A 160 25.21 -35.26 13.39
C ASP A 160 25.35 -36.38 14.45
N ARG A 161 24.76 -36.22 15.65
CA ARG A 161 24.82 -37.19 16.74
C ARG A 161 23.47 -37.40 17.42
N PRO A 162 23.07 -38.66 17.71
CA PRO A 162 21.79 -38.98 18.36
C PRO A 162 21.59 -38.38 19.76
N GLU A 163 22.67 -37.96 20.42
CA GLU A 163 22.66 -37.47 21.80
C GLU A 163 22.22 -36.00 21.93
N ASP A 164 22.31 -35.22 20.85
CA ASP A 164 21.94 -33.80 20.80
C ASP A 164 20.43 -33.59 20.58
N ARG A 165 19.66 -34.70 20.60
CA ARG A 165 18.21 -34.70 20.47
C ARG A 165 17.55 -34.14 21.74
N PRO A 166 16.66 -33.14 21.63
CA PRO A 166 15.74 -32.80 22.71
C PRO A 166 14.80 -33.98 23.00
N THR A 167 14.66 -34.38 24.26
CA THR A 167 13.79 -35.49 24.63
C THR A 167 12.32 -35.09 24.53
N ASP A 168 11.43 -36.06 24.27
CA ASP A 168 9.97 -35.89 24.08
C ASP A 168 9.22 -35.22 25.27
N GLN A 169 9.93 -34.79 26.32
CA GLN A 169 9.39 -33.98 27.42
C GLN A 169 9.48 -32.47 27.19
N ASP A 170 10.28 -32.00 26.23
CA ASP A 170 10.50 -30.56 26.00
C ASP A 170 9.48 -29.94 25.03
N PHE A 171 8.74 -30.76 24.28
CA PHE A 171 7.63 -30.32 23.43
C PHE A 171 6.46 -31.30 23.49
N PRO A 172 5.29 -30.93 24.05
CA PRO A 172 4.12 -31.78 24.01
C PRO A 172 3.66 -31.98 22.56
N VAL A 173 3.72 -33.23 22.12
CA VAL A 173 3.29 -33.72 20.81
C VAL A 173 1.77 -33.64 20.70
N THR A 174 1.25 -32.45 20.40
CA THR A 174 -0.09 -32.26 19.84
C THR A 174 -0.05 -31.05 18.91
N GLU A 175 -0.07 -31.29 17.59
CA GLU A 175 -0.27 -30.32 16.50
C GLU A 175 0.93 -29.60 15.86
N THR A 176 2.08 -30.25 15.65
CA THR A 176 3.01 -29.78 14.60
C THR A 176 2.41 -30.09 13.22
N ARG A 177 1.75 -29.11 12.61
CA ARG A 177 1.29 -29.17 11.21
C ARG A 177 2.49 -29.44 10.28
N HIS A 178 2.37 -30.49 9.49
CA HIS A 178 3.35 -30.99 8.52
C HIS A 178 3.72 -29.92 7.48
N PHE A 179 4.98 -29.49 7.43
CA PHE A 179 5.49 -28.55 6.41
C PHE A 179 6.36 -29.30 5.40
N PRO A 180 6.02 -29.32 4.09
CA PRO A 180 6.78 -30.04 3.09
C PRO A 180 8.10 -29.33 2.76
N TYR A 181 9.10 -30.09 2.30
CA TYR A 181 10.38 -29.51 1.90
C TYR A 181 10.38 -29.05 0.44
N THR A 182 9.82 -29.88 -0.45
CA THR A 182 9.69 -29.61 -1.89
C THR A 182 8.30 -30.09 -2.34
N CYS A 183 7.69 -29.36 -3.27
CA CYS A 183 6.47 -29.77 -3.95
C CYS A 183 6.78 -30.17 -5.39
N PHE A 184 6.02 -31.13 -5.91
CA PHE A 184 6.22 -31.77 -7.20
C PHE A 184 4.94 -31.74 -8.02
N ALA A 185 5.08 -31.67 -9.35
CA ALA A 185 3.98 -31.88 -10.28
C ALA A 185 4.44 -32.63 -11.54
N VAL A 186 3.62 -33.59 -11.96
CA VAL A 186 3.65 -34.18 -13.30
C VAL A 186 2.41 -33.74 -14.04
N ALA A 187 2.55 -33.07 -15.18
CA ALA A 187 1.40 -32.59 -15.95
C ALA A 187 1.49 -33.03 -17.42
N THR A 188 0.40 -33.60 -17.92
CA THR A 188 0.34 -34.11 -19.30
C THR A 188 -0.55 -33.22 -20.16
N LYS A 189 -0.03 -32.80 -21.31
CA LYS A 189 -0.80 -32.04 -22.31
C LYS A 189 -1.85 -32.95 -22.95
N PRO A 190 -3.14 -32.56 -23.03
CA PRO A 190 -4.17 -33.41 -23.62
C PRO A 190 -3.88 -33.86 -25.06
N LEU A 191 -4.30 -35.09 -25.41
CA LEU A 191 -4.26 -35.60 -26.78
C LEU A 191 -5.26 -34.86 -27.69
N ALA A 192 -4.88 -34.62 -28.95
CA ALA A 192 -5.65 -33.80 -29.89
C ALA A 192 -7.08 -34.31 -30.21
N ASP A 193 -7.39 -35.59 -29.95
CA ASP A 193 -8.67 -36.23 -30.28
C ASP A 193 -9.60 -36.50 -29.08
N ALA A 194 -9.36 -35.87 -27.92
CA ALA A 194 -10.35 -35.87 -26.83
C ALA A 194 -11.58 -35.04 -27.25
N GLY A 195 -12.61 -35.74 -27.74
CA GLY A 195 -13.76 -35.20 -28.45
C GLY A 195 -14.40 -33.93 -27.86
N LYS A 196 -14.75 -33.01 -28.77
CA LYS A 196 -15.48 -31.75 -28.52
C LYS A 196 -15.12 -31.13 -27.17
N ALA A 197 -13.86 -30.73 -27.03
CA ALA A 197 -13.56 -29.64 -26.13
C ALA A 197 -14.46 -28.47 -26.57
N GLY A 198 -15.46 -28.13 -25.75
CA GLY A 198 -16.00 -26.78 -25.76
C GLY A 198 -14.80 -25.86 -25.77
N GLU A 199 -14.83 -24.87 -26.65
CA GLU A 199 -13.82 -23.84 -26.76
C GLU A 199 -13.61 -23.25 -25.37
N CYS A 200 -12.68 -23.84 -24.62
CA CYS A 200 -12.01 -23.16 -23.53
C CYS A 200 -11.23 -22.11 -24.29
N ALA A 201 -11.87 -20.96 -24.48
CA ALA A 201 -11.20 -19.79 -25.01
C ALA A 201 -9.87 -19.74 -24.24
N PRO A 202 -8.72 -19.67 -24.94
CA PRO A 202 -7.50 -19.34 -24.23
C PRO A 202 -7.86 -18.13 -23.38
N MET A 203 -7.61 -18.21 -22.07
CA MET A 203 -7.66 -17.03 -21.21
C MET A 203 -6.99 -15.93 -22.03
N PRO A 204 -7.71 -14.87 -22.42
CA PRO A 204 -7.16 -13.91 -23.36
C PRO A 204 -5.84 -13.48 -22.74
N LEU A 205 -4.76 -13.59 -23.52
CA LEU A 205 -3.50 -12.95 -23.19
C LEU A 205 -3.89 -11.58 -22.64
N LEU A 206 -3.64 -11.31 -21.36
CA LEU A 206 -3.49 -9.92 -20.96
C LEU A 206 -2.41 -9.44 -21.91
N PRO A 207 -2.69 -8.50 -22.83
CA PRO A 207 -1.65 -8.02 -23.69
C PRO A 207 -0.59 -7.44 -22.75
N THR A 208 0.54 -8.13 -22.63
CA THR A 208 1.77 -7.51 -22.16
C THR A 208 2.11 -6.50 -23.24
N ARG A 209 1.48 -5.32 -23.16
CA ARG A 209 2.07 -4.15 -23.78
C ARG A 209 3.49 -4.09 -23.22
N PRO A 210 4.52 -3.89 -24.05
CA PRO A 210 5.79 -3.44 -23.50
C PRO A 210 5.47 -2.25 -22.59
N LEU A 211 6.09 -2.22 -21.41
CA LEU A 211 6.21 -0.99 -20.65
C LEU A 211 6.80 0.04 -21.63
N LEU A 212 5.93 0.79 -22.29
CA LEU A 212 6.34 1.99 -22.98
C LEU A 212 6.97 2.82 -21.86
N GLU A 213 8.22 3.21 -22.03
CA GLU A 213 8.79 4.30 -21.26
C GLU A 213 7.88 5.51 -21.51
N VAL A 214 6.89 5.69 -20.66
CA VAL A 214 6.07 6.89 -20.63
C VAL A 214 6.95 7.92 -19.95
N THR A 215 7.64 8.71 -20.76
CA THR A 215 8.05 10.03 -20.33
C THR A 215 6.76 10.78 -19.98
N PRO A 216 6.60 11.38 -18.79
CA PRO A 216 5.39 12.13 -18.47
C PRO A 216 5.23 13.28 -19.47
N THR A 217 4.32 13.12 -20.42
CA THR A 217 4.06 14.10 -21.47
C THR A 217 3.00 15.08 -20.99
N GLY A 218 3.40 16.10 -20.22
CA GLY A 218 2.66 17.35 -20.05
C GLY A 218 1.24 17.26 -19.47
N GLU A 219 0.65 18.43 -19.20
CA GLU A 219 -0.71 18.58 -18.69
C GLU A 219 -1.75 18.06 -19.71
N TYR A 220 -2.72 17.26 -19.27
CA TYR A 220 -3.86 16.86 -20.10
C TYR A 220 -4.78 18.07 -20.29
N THR A 221 -4.79 18.65 -21.49
CA THR A 221 -5.42 19.96 -21.78
C THR A 221 -6.87 19.88 -22.28
N GLN A 222 -7.43 18.68 -22.46
CA GLN A 222 -8.82 18.52 -22.90
C GLN A 222 -9.78 18.46 -21.72
N ALA A 223 -10.94 19.11 -21.84
CA ALA A 223 -11.97 19.09 -20.83
C ALA A 223 -12.58 17.68 -20.68
N ILE A 224 -12.65 17.18 -19.45
CA ILE A 224 -13.14 15.83 -19.17
C ILE A 224 -14.68 15.88 -19.04
N PRO A 225 -15.44 15.13 -19.85
CA PRO A 225 -16.88 15.06 -19.71
C PRO A 225 -17.29 14.34 -18.42
N ILE A 226 -18.09 15.02 -17.60
CA ILE A 226 -18.79 14.44 -16.44
C ILE A 226 -20.24 14.23 -16.85
N ILE A 227 -20.65 12.96 -16.91
CA ILE A 227 -22.04 12.56 -17.15
C ILE A 227 -22.76 12.51 -15.80
N MET A 228 -23.83 13.29 -15.69
CA MET A 228 -24.69 13.29 -14.52
C MET A 228 -26.12 12.95 -14.94
N VAL A 229 -26.65 11.86 -14.39
CA VAL A 229 -28.05 11.45 -14.59
C VAL A 229 -28.90 12.15 -13.54
N LEU A 230 -29.91 12.90 -13.98
CA LEU A 230 -30.75 13.70 -13.11
C LEU A 230 -32.10 13.01 -12.90
N PHE A 231 -32.39 12.64 -11.66
CA PHE A 231 -33.67 12.07 -11.26
C PHE A 231 -33.95 12.45 -9.79
N HIS A 232 -34.98 13.27 -9.57
CA HIS A 232 -35.27 13.90 -8.27
C HIS A 232 -34.07 14.65 -7.63
N ARG A 233 -34.21 15.07 -6.36
CA ARG A 233 -33.17 15.75 -5.55
C ARG A 233 -32.70 17.09 -6.12
N GLU A 234 -33.66 17.96 -6.47
CA GLU A 234 -33.37 19.26 -7.10
C GLU A 234 -32.43 20.14 -6.26
N GLU A 235 -32.67 20.25 -4.94
CA GLU A 235 -31.84 21.05 -4.04
C GLU A 235 -30.40 20.52 -3.95
N ASP A 236 -30.23 19.20 -3.81
CA ASP A 236 -28.89 18.58 -3.81
C ASP A 236 -28.20 18.78 -5.16
N THR A 237 -28.92 18.61 -6.27
CA THR A 237 -28.37 18.80 -7.63
C THR A 237 -27.85 20.22 -7.82
N ARG A 238 -28.61 21.23 -7.35
CA ARG A 238 -28.19 22.64 -7.43
C ARG A 238 -26.87 22.87 -6.68
N GLU A 239 -26.78 22.37 -5.45
CA GLU A 239 -25.59 22.54 -4.63
C GLU A 239 -24.38 21.75 -5.13
N VAL A 240 -24.58 20.52 -5.62
CA VAL A 240 -23.53 19.69 -6.23
C VAL A 240 -22.96 20.40 -7.47
N LEU A 241 -23.81 20.97 -8.32
CA LEU A 241 -23.34 21.72 -9.49
C LEU A 241 -22.53 22.97 -9.10
N GLU A 242 -22.97 23.73 -8.10
CA GLU A 242 -22.22 24.87 -7.55
C GLU A 242 -20.90 24.45 -6.88
N GLN A 243 -20.85 23.26 -6.29
CA GLN A 243 -19.64 22.72 -5.68
C GLN A 243 -18.64 22.24 -6.74
N ILE A 244 -19.08 21.46 -7.74
CA ILE A 244 -18.22 20.97 -8.82
C ILE A 244 -17.54 22.15 -9.54
N GLU A 245 -18.24 23.26 -9.78
CA GLU A 245 -17.66 24.48 -10.37
C GLU A 245 -16.51 25.07 -9.53
N ARG A 246 -16.54 24.88 -8.20
CA ARG A 246 -15.50 25.37 -7.28
C ARG A 246 -14.31 24.44 -7.14
N VAL A 247 -14.55 23.13 -7.13
CA VAL A 247 -13.51 22.13 -6.77
C VAL A 247 -12.97 21.36 -7.97
N THR A 248 -13.61 21.44 -9.14
CA THR A 248 -13.23 20.66 -10.32
C THR A 248 -12.79 21.60 -11.44
N GLU A 249 -11.57 21.42 -11.93
CA GLU A 249 -11.09 22.17 -13.09
C GLU A 249 -11.28 21.37 -14.38
N ASN A 250 -11.02 21.98 -15.54
CA ASN A 250 -10.90 21.34 -16.85
C ASN A 250 -11.94 20.22 -17.13
N TYR A 251 -13.22 20.50 -16.90
CA TYR A 251 -14.32 19.56 -17.11
C TYR A 251 -15.41 20.13 -18.03
N SER A 252 -16.29 19.26 -18.51
CA SER A 252 -17.52 19.67 -19.20
C SER A 252 -18.69 18.83 -18.70
N LEU A 253 -19.88 19.43 -18.59
CA LEU A 253 -21.06 18.72 -18.10
C LEU A 253 -21.87 18.10 -19.24
N ILE A 254 -22.30 16.86 -19.04
CA ILE A 254 -23.30 16.18 -19.85
C ILE A 254 -24.44 15.77 -18.92
N LEU A 255 -25.60 16.40 -19.11
CA LEU A 255 -26.76 16.21 -18.25
C LEU A 255 -27.79 15.33 -18.95
N VAL A 256 -28.16 14.22 -18.30
CA VAL A 256 -29.22 13.32 -18.76
C VAL A 256 -30.41 13.46 -17.82
N ASP A 257 -31.38 14.28 -18.19
CA ASP A 257 -32.65 14.43 -17.49
C ASP A 257 -33.47 13.14 -17.66
N ASN A 258 -33.53 12.35 -16.59
CA ASN A 258 -34.18 11.05 -16.55
C ASN A 258 -35.53 11.11 -15.80
N GLY A 259 -36.16 12.29 -15.79
CA GLY A 259 -37.36 12.59 -15.00
C GLY A 259 -37.05 13.52 -13.84
N PHE A 260 -36.22 14.53 -14.06
CA PHE A 260 -35.87 15.56 -13.08
C PHE A 260 -37.06 16.48 -12.78
N ASP A 261 -37.15 16.97 -11.54
CA ASP A 261 -38.33 17.70 -11.05
C ASP A 261 -38.50 19.08 -11.70
N ASP A 262 -37.40 19.79 -11.98
CA ASP A 262 -37.38 21.07 -12.68
C ASP A 262 -36.51 21.04 -13.95
N PRO A 263 -37.03 20.55 -15.09
CA PRO A 263 -36.29 20.53 -16.35
C PRO A 263 -35.89 21.91 -16.87
N ALA A 264 -36.61 22.98 -16.48
CA ALA A 264 -36.34 24.34 -16.94
C ALA A 264 -35.04 24.88 -16.32
N TYR A 265 -34.72 24.47 -15.09
CA TYR A 265 -33.42 24.75 -14.49
C TYR A 265 -32.28 24.14 -15.31
N VAL A 266 -32.42 22.86 -15.68
CA VAL A 266 -31.36 22.11 -16.38
C VAL A 266 -31.08 22.68 -17.78
N GLU A 267 -32.14 23.06 -18.51
CA GLU A 267 -32.02 23.70 -19.84
C GLU A 267 -31.25 25.03 -19.78
N GLY A 268 -31.21 25.70 -18.61
CA GLY A 268 -30.49 26.95 -18.37
C GLY A 268 -29.01 26.83 -18.03
N LEU A 269 -28.49 25.62 -17.73
CA LEU A 269 -27.14 25.42 -17.20
C LEU A 269 -26.01 25.49 -18.24
N GLY A 270 -26.34 25.59 -19.53
CA GLY A 270 -25.33 25.70 -20.59
C GLY A 270 -24.39 24.48 -20.71
N ALA A 271 -24.86 23.29 -20.33
CA ALA A 271 -24.09 22.05 -20.39
C ALA A 271 -23.58 21.75 -21.81
N ALA A 272 -22.41 21.11 -21.90
CA ALA A 272 -21.82 20.71 -23.18
C ALA A 272 -22.65 19.64 -23.91
N GLY A 273 -23.45 18.87 -23.17
CA GLY A 273 -24.49 17.98 -23.69
C GLY A 273 -25.71 17.97 -22.76
N TYR A 274 -26.91 17.92 -23.36
CA TYR A 274 -28.16 17.75 -22.63
C TYR A 274 -29.07 16.77 -23.37
N LEU A 275 -29.59 15.77 -22.67
CA LEU A 275 -30.57 14.83 -23.17
C LEU A 275 -31.73 14.70 -22.19
N LYS A 276 -32.96 14.72 -22.70
CA LYS A 276 -34.19 14.62 -21.91
C LYS A 276 -34.97 13.36 -22.25
N ASN A 277 -35.20 12.53 -21.24
CA ASN A 277 -36.11 11.40 -21.31
C ASN A 277 -37.50 11.81 -20.82
N THR A 278 -38.55 11.32 -21.48
CA THR A 278 -39.95 11.62 -21.08
C THR A 278 -40.43 10.79 -19.89
N LYS A 279 -39.62 9.84 -19.43
CA LYS A 279 -39.86 8.94 -18.29
C LYS A 279 -38.52 8.38 -17.81
N ASN A 280 -38.44 7.90 -16.57
CA ASN A 280 -37.26 7.19 -16.08
C ASN A 280 -37.01 5.92 -16.92
N VAL A 281 -35.82 5.83 -17.53
CA VAL A 281 -35.41 4.70 -18.39
C VAL A 281 -34.44 3.73 -17.73
N GLY A 282 -34.15 3.91 -16.43
CA GLY A 282 -33.12 3.18 -15.70
C GLY A 282 -31.73 3.81 -15.85
N ILE A 283 -30.87 3.58 -14.86
CA ILE A 283 -29.52 4.14 -14.79
C ILE A 283 -28.62 3.68 -15.95
N PRO A 284 -28.55 2.38 -16.32
CA PRO A 284 -27.59 1.94 -17.36
C PRO A 284 -27.85 2.60 -18.71
N LYS A 285 -29.14 2.71 -19.07
CA LYS A 285 -29.57 3.34 -20.31
C LYS A 285 -29.34 4.85 -20.30
N ALA A 286 -29.64 5.52 -19.18
CA ALA A 286 -29.39 6.95 -19.04
C ALA A 286 -27.89 7.28 -19.13
N ILE A 287 -27.02 6.49 -18.50
CA ILE A 287 -25.56 6.65 -18.62
C ILE A 287 -25.13 6.41 -20.07
N ASN A 288 -25.60 5.34 -20.72
CA ASN A 288 -25.28 5.07 -22.13
C ASN A 288 -25.65 6.23 -23.06
N GLN A 289 -26.81 6.86 -22.85
CA GLN A 289 -27.22 8.07 -23.58
C GLN A 289 -26.24 9.24 -23.36
N GLY A 290 -25.76 9.42 -22.13
CA GLY A 290 -24.69 10.39 -21.83
C GLY A 290 -23.38 10.02 -22.54
N LEU A 291 -23.02 8.74 -22.60
CA LEU A 291 -21.82 8.24 -23.28
C LEU A 291 -21.85 8.41 -24.79
N GLU A 292 -23.03 8.51 -25.41
CA GLU A 292 -23.17 8.87 -26.82
C GLU A 292 -22.82 10.35 -27.09
N LEU A 293 -23.02 11.21 -26.10
CA LEU A 293 -22.70 12.64 -26.18
C LEU A 293 -21.25 12.93 -25.78
N ALA A 294 -20.66 12.11 -24.90
CA ALA A 294 -19.32 12.28 -24.38
C ALA A 294 -18.22 12.04 -25.42
N LYS A 295 -17.17 12.88 -25.38
CA LYS A 295 -15.98 12.80 -26.24
C LYS A 295 -14.73 13.06 -25.40
N GLY A 296 -13.62 12.44 -25.78
CA GLY A 296 -12.36 12.51 -25.05
C GLY A 296 -11.85 11.11 -24.69
N ASP A 297 -10.62 11.04 -24.21
CA ASP A 297 -9.98 9.76 -23.82
C ASP A 297 -10.44 9.27 -22.45
N TYR A 298 -11.04 10.16 -21.65
CA TYR A 298 -11.58 9.89 -20.33
C TYR A 298 -12.99 10.43 -20.20
N ILE A 299 -13.82 9.73 -19.44
CA ILE A 299 -15.19 10.13 -19.13
C ILE A 299 -15.43 9.84 -17.65
N ALA A 300 -16.00 10.81 -16.93
CA ALA A 300 -16.49 10.60 -15.58
C ALA A 300 -18.02 10.40 -15.59
N VAL A 301 -18.50 9.56 -14.68
CA VAL A 301 -19.91 9.39 -14.35
C VAL A 301 -20.06 9.72 -12.88
N MET A 302 -21.06 10.53 -12.52
CA MET A 302 -21.27 11.02 -11.16
C MET A 302 -22.76 11.14 -10.85
N HIS A 303 -23.16 10.70 -9.65
CA HIS A 303 -24.51 10.91 -9.15
C HIS A 303 -24.80 12.40 -8.86
N ASN A 304 -26.08 12.80 -8.92
CA ASN A 304 -26.50 14.20 -8.73
C ASN A 304 -26.64 14.66 -7.27
N ASP A 305 -26.30 13.78 -6.33
CA ASP A 305 -26.35 13.98 -4.87
C ASP A 305 -25.02 13.63 -4.18
N LEU A 306 -23.93 13.59 -4.96
CA LEU A 306 -22.58 13.37 -4.48
C LEU A 306 -21.83 14.69 -4.33
N PHE A 307 -21.44 15.02 -3.11
CA PHE A 307 -20.64 16.18 -2.77
C PHE A 307 -19.16 15.79 -2.69
N ILE A 308 -18.27 16.44 -3.43
CA ILE A 308 -16.82 16.21 -3.41
C ILE A 308 -16.11 17.47 -2.90
N TYR A 309 -15.28 17.33 -1.87
CA TYR A 309 -14.64 18.47 -1.19
C TYR A 309 -13.19 18.69 -1.59
N ASP A 310 -12.52 17.66 -2.12
CA ASP A 310 -11.13 17.78 -2.56
C ASP A 310 -11.02 18.58 -3.86
N GLU A 311 -10.31 19.70 -3.80
CA GLU A 311 -9.95 20.49 -4.99
C GLU A 311 -9.04 19.67 -5.93
N GLY A 312 -9.36 19.68 -7.22
CA GLY A 312 -8.58 18.99 -8.25
C GLY A 312 -8.73 17.47 -8.25
N TRP A 313 -9.76 16.90 -7.58
CA TRP A 313 -9.96 15.45 -7.46
C TRP A 313 -9.93 14.73 -8.83
N LEU A 314 -10.58 15.31 -9.85
CA LEU A 314 -10.69 14.73 -11.18
C LEU A 314 -9.33 14.73 -11.89
N GLN A 315 -8.58 15.83 -11.77
CA GLN A 315 -7.22 15.96 -12.32
C GLN A 315 -6.28 14.93 -11.72
N HIS A 316 -6.31 14.75 -10.39
CA HIS A 316 -5.50 13.76 -9.70
C HIS A 316 -5.79 12.33 -10.18
N ILE A 317 -7.05 11.99 -10.45
CA ILE A 317 -7.43 10.70 -11.01
C ILE A 317 -6.89 10.55 -12.45
N ILE A 318 -7.01 11.58 -13.29
CA ILE A 318 -6.47 11.53 -14.66
C ILE A 318 -4.95 11.39 -14.66
N GLU A 319 -4.24 12.15 -13.83
CA GLU A 319 -2.79 12.02 -13.70
C GLU A 319 -2.37 10.60 -13.30
N PHE A 320 -3.11 9.98 -12.39
CA PHE A 320 -2.90 8.59 -12.01
C PHE A 320 -3.10 7.64 -13.20
N MET A 321 -4.19 7.79 -13.96
CA MET A 321 -4.50 6.95 -15.13
C MET A 321 -3.56 7.18 -16.32
N GLU A 322 -2.99 8.38 -16.47
CA GLU A 322 -1.96 8.70 -17.47
C GLU A 322 -0.62 8.04 -17.12
N ARG A 323 -0.23 8.08 -15.83
CA ARG A 323 0.97 7.37 -15.34
C ARG A 323 0.81 5.85 -15.34
N ARG A 324 -0.43 5.36 -15.37
CA ARG A 324 -0.78 3.94 -15.32
C ARG A 324 -1.71 3.56 -16.48
N PRO A 325 -1.16 3.37 -17.70
CA PRO A 325 -1.94 2.97 -18.87
C PRO A 325 -2.67 1.63 -18.73
N ASP A 326 -2.31 0.82 -17.73
CA ASP A 326 -2.98 -0.42 -17.34
C ASP A 326 -4.28 -0.21 -16.55
N VAL A 327 -4.60 1.03 -16.13
CA VAL A 327 -5.80 1.37 -15.37
C VAL A 327 -6.92 1.82 -16.31
N GLY A 328 -8.09 1.19 -16.17
CA GLY A 328 -9.25 1.42 -17.03
C GLY A 328 -10.37 2.22 -16.36
N ILE A 329 -10.55 2.04 -15.06
CA ILE A 329 -11.59 2.72 -14.27
C ILE A 329 -11.08 3.01 -12.86
N VAL A 330 -11.39 4.21 -12.37
CA VAL A 330 -11.11 4.66 -11.00
C VAL A 330 -12.41 5.15 -10.38
N GLY A 331 -12.84 4.55 -9.28
CA GLY A 331 -14.04 4.93 -8.52
C GLY A 331 -13.74 5.67 -7.24
N LEU A 332 -14.77 6.24 -6.61
CA LEU A 332 -14.70 6.79 -5.24
C LEU A 332 -15.17 5.79 -4.18
N ALA A 333 -15.86 4.73 -4.60
CA ALA A 333 -16.12 3.55 -3.77
C ALA A 333 -15.91 2.26 -4.56
N GLY A 334 -15.54 1.19 -3.87
CA GLY A 334 -15.25 -0.09 -4.51
C GLY A 334 -15.27 -1.28 -3.55
N ARG A 335 -15.16 -2.48 -4.11
CA ARG A 335 -15.19 -3.76 -3.39
C ARG A 335 -13.95 -4.59 -3.69
N HIS A 336 -13.31 -5.14 -2.67
CA HIS A 336 -12.17 -6.05 -2.86
C HIS A 336 -12.58 -7.42 -3.37
N THR A 337 -13.78 -7.89 -3.01
CA THR A 337 -14.24 -9.26 -3.32
C THR A 337 -15.65 -9.29 -3.91
N ILE A 338 -15.79 -10.02 -5.02
CA ILE A 338 -17.06 -10.48 -5.58
C ILE A 338 -17.11 -12.00 -5.40
N ARG A 339 -18.09 -12.52 -4.66
CA ARG A 339 -18.22 -13.95 -4.38
C ARG A 339 -18.78 -14.70 -5.58
N ARG A 340 -18.66 -16.03 -5.54
CA ARG A 340 -19.09 -16.95 -6.60
C ARG A 340 -20.58 -16.82 -6.94
N ASP A 341 -21.38 -16.50 -5.94
CA ASP A 341 -22.83 -16.33 -6.05
C ASP A 341 -23.23 -14.89 -6.44
N GLY A 342 -22.26 -14.05 -6.83
CA GLY A 342 -22.47 -12.65 -7.17
C GLY A 342 -22.75 -11.74 -5.97
N SER A 343 -22.72 -12.26 -4.73
CA SER A 343 -22.78 -11.41 -3.56
C SER A 343 -21.48 -10.63 -3.39
N LEU A 344 -21.61 -9.39 -2.94
CA LEU A 344 -20.49 -8.57 -2.54
C LEU A 344 -20.17 -8.86 -1.08
N ASP A 345 -18.90 -8.72 -0.71
CA ASP A 345 -18.52 -8.77 0.69
C ASP A 345 -18.87 -7.44 1.37
N GLU A 346 -19.84 -7.49 2.30
CA GLU A 346 -20.29 -6.35 3.11
C GLU A 346 -19.11 -5.68 3.81
N GLU A 347 -18.08 -6.45 4.15
CA GLU A 347 -16.94 -6.05 4.98
C GLU A 347 -15.78 -5.44 4.16
N THR A 348 -15.89 -5.38 2.82
CA THR A 348 -14.84 -4.90 1.89
C THR A 348 -15.19 -3.63 1.12
N LEU A 349 -16.22 -2.89 1.57
CA LEU A 349 -16.56 -1.60 0.99
C LEU A 349 -15.48 -0.58 1.33
N VAL A 350 -14.74 -0.13 0.33
CA VAL A 350 -13.85 1.02 0.43
C VAL A 350 -14.71 2.26 0.22
N VAL A 351 -15.09 2.98 1.29
CA VAL A 351 -15.76 4.29 1.20
C VAL A 351 -14.84 5.38 1.74
N THR A 352 -14.93 6.57 1.17
CA THR A 352 -14.20 7.76 1.61
C THR A 352 -15.14 8.76 2.32
N LEU A 353 -15.71 8.36 3.47
CA LEU A 353 -16.54 9.26 4.29
C LEU A 353 -15.72 9.96 5.40
N PRO A 354 -15.99 11.24 5.71
CA PRO A 354 -15.33 11.97 6.80
C PRO A 354 -15.63 11.42 8.20
N GLU A 355 -16.83 10.87 8.41
CA GLU A 355 -17.42 10.70 9.75
C GLU A 355 -17.04 9.39 10.47
N TYR A 356 -16.37 8.44 9.81
CA TYR A 356 -16.18 7.09 10.34
C TYR A 356 -14.74 6.58 10.42
N TRP A 357 -13.72 7.42 10.15
CA TRP A 357 -12.36 6.90 9.93
C TRP A 357 -11.21 7.49 10.76
N GLU A 358 -11.47 8.47 11.64
CA GLU A 358 -10.40 9.06 12.48
C GLU A 358 -9.75 8.08 13.49
N VAL A 359 -10.19 6.81 13.56
CA VAL A 359 -9.69 5.87 14.57
C VAL A 359 -8.93 4.66 14.00
N TYR A 360 -9.04 4.28 12.71
CA TYR A 360 -8.51 2.95 12.28
C TYR A 360 -7.83 2.76 10.88
N GLY A 361 -7.63 3.76 10.02
CA GLY A 361 -6.68 3.71 8.86
C GLY A 361 -6.97 2.73 7.69
N PRO A 362 -6.82 3.17 6.41
CA PRO A 362 -5.50 3.08 5.76
C PRO A 362 -5.08 4.41 5.08
N SER A 363 -3.78 4.55 4.83
CA SER A 363 -3.09 5.77 4.37
C SER A 363 -2.89 5.89 2.85
N TRP A 364 -3.41 4.98 2.02
CA TRP A 364 -3.16 4.97 0.57
C TRP A 364 -4.16 5.84 -0.21
N ARG A 365 -3.67 6.68 -1.14
CA ARG A 365 -4.51 7.53 -2.00
C ARG A 365 -5.24 6.77 -3.11
N PHE A 366 -4.75 5.61 -3.56
CA PHE A 366 -5.38 4.78 -4.59
C PHE A 366 -5.22 3.30 -4.24
N THR A 367 -6.32 2.54 -4.24
CA THR A 367 -6.37 1.13 -3.81
C THR A 367 -6.94 0.26 -4.93
N GLU A 368 -6.27 -0.83 -5.29
CA GLU A 368 -6.81 -1.76 -6.30
C GLU A 368 -8.01 -2.54 -5.75
N VAL A 369 -9.07 -2.68 -6.55
CA VAL A 369 -10.34 -3.32 -6.17
C VAL A 369 -10.85 -4.24 -7.27
N ALA A 370 -11.76 -5.16 -6.94
CA ALA A 370 -12.36 -6.10 -7.88
C ALA A 370 -13.53 -5.48 -8.66
N ALA A 371 -14.28 -4.57 -8.03
CA ALA A 371 -15.35 -3.81 -8.65
C ALA A 371 -15.43 -2.39 -8.10
N ILE A 372 -15.97 -1.50 -8.93
CA ILE A 372 -16.27 -0.10 -8.62
C ILE A 372 -17.78 0.05 -8.41
N ASP A 373 -18.14 0.85 -7.42
CA ASP A 373 -19.51 1.24 -7.14
C ASP A 373 -19.95 2.40 -8.06
N GLY A 374 -21.22 2.39 -8.45
CA GLY A 374 -21.81 3.35 -9.39
C GLY A 374 -21.87 4.81 -8.94
N ILE A 375 -21.64 5.13 -7.66
CA ILE A 375 -21.76 6.52 -7.15
C ILE A 375 -20.96 7.56 -7.94
N CYS A 376 -19.72 7.21 -8.29
CA CYS A 376 -18.84 8.02 -9.11
C CYS A 376 -17.66 7.19 -9.59
N PHE A 377 -17.41 7.23 -10.89
CA PHE A 377 -16.22 6.63 -11.50
C PHE A 377 -15.74 7.38 -12.73
N VAL A 378 -14.43 7.41 -12.90
CA VAL A 378 -13.72 7.95 -14.05
C VAL A 378 -13.17 6.78 -14.85
N MET A 379 -13.49 6.72 -16.13
CA MET A 379 -13.13 5.61 -16.99
C MET A 379 -12.42 6.06 -18.26
N ARG A 380 -11.51 5.21 -18.76
CA ARG A 380 -10.85 5.41 -20.04
C ARG A 380 -11.83 5.07 -21.16
N ASN A 381 -12.10 6.01 -22.06
CA ASN A 381 -13.08 5.85 -23.13
C ASN A 381 -12.60 4.91 -24.24
N ILE A 382 -12.76 3.61 -24.01
CA ILE A 382 -12.41 2.54 -24.96
C ILE A 382 -13.62 2.02 -25.76
N GLY A 383 -14.75 2.72 -25.68
CA GLY A 383 -15.98 2.37 -26.40
C GLY A 383 -16.87 1.31 -25.72
N LEU A 384 -16.56 0.90 -24.48
CA LEU A 384 -17.45 0.03 -23.70
C LEU A 384 -18.75 0.76 -23.29
N ARG A 385 -19.81 -0.01 -23.07
CA ARG A 385 -21.15 0.48 -22.72
C ARG A 385 -21.73 -0.38 -21.62
N LEU A 386 -22.62 0.21 -20.83
CA LEU A 386 -23.31 -0.50 -19.77
C LEU A 386 -24.31 -1.47 -20.39
N ASP A 387 -24.41 -2.68 -19.83
CA ASP A 387 -25.39 -3.66 -20.28
C ASP A 387 -26.77 -3.33 -19.71
N GLU A 388 -27.62 -2.74 -20.56
CA GLU A 388 -29.00 -2.38 -20.20
C GLU A 388 -29.85 -3.58 -19.77
N SER A 389 -29.43 -4.81 -20.07
CA SER A 389 -30.13 -6.02 -19.61
C SER A 389 -29.90 -6.33 -18.12
N MET A 390 -28.93 -5.69 -17.44
CA MET A 390 -28.70 -5.87 -16.00
C MET A 390 -29.89 -5.43 -15.15
N GLY A 391 -30.75 -4.57 -15.67
CA GLY A 391 -31.89 -4.02 -14.97
C GLY A 391 -31.76 -2.50 -14.82
N PRO A 392 -32.72 -1.88 -14.14
CA PRO A 392 -32.85 -0.43 -14.10
C PRO A 392 -31.92 0.26 -13.09
N LEU A 393 -31.35 -0.46 -12.10
CA LEU A 393 -30.64 0.16 -10.99
C LEU A 393 -29.39 -0.59 -10.48
N HIS A 394 -29.44 -1.91 -10.32
CA HIS A 394 -28.37 -2.65 -9.64
C HIS A 394 -27.42 -3.38 -10.60
N TYR A 395 -26.21 -3.69 -10.13
CA TYR A 395 -25.20 -4.54 -10.80
C TYR A 395 -24.63 -4.02 -12.13
N TYR A 396 -25.04 -2.85 -12.62
CA TYR A 396 -24.53 -2.27 -13.87
C TYR A 396 -23.06 -1.80 -13.76
N ASP A 397 -22.70 -1.36 -12.57
CA ASP A 397 -21.40 -0.85 -12.13
C ASP A 397 -20.41 -1.99 -11.93
N LEU A 398 -20.87 -3.09 -11.33
CA LEU A 398 -20.14 -4.36 -11.29
C LEU A 398 -19.98 -4.94 -12.69
N ASP A 399 -21.00 -4.88 -13.54
CA ASP A 399 -20.92 -5.36 -14.92
C ASP A 399 -19.87 -4.58 -15.73
N ILE A 400 -19.92 -3.25 -15.72
CA ILE A 400 -18.92 -2.44 -16.44
C ILE A 400 -17.52 -2.64 -15.85
N SER A 401 -17.39 -2.81 -14.54
CA SER A 401 -16.13 -3.19 -13.88
C SER A 401 -15.57 -4.50 -14.46
N MET A 402 -16.42 -5.52 -14.58
CA MET A 402 -16.05 -6.81 -15.18
C MET A 402 -15.71 -6.70 -16.66
N GLN A 403 -16.40 -5.81 -17.41
CA GLN A 403 -16.06 -5.54 -18.81
C GLN A 403 -14.65 -4.91 -18.94
N TYR A 404 -14.28 -3.95 -18.08
CA TYR A 404 -12.92 -3.38 -18.06
C TYR A 404 -11.87 -4.42 -17.66
N ALA A 405 -12.15 -5.22 -16.62
CA ALA A 405 -11.28 -6.31 -16.22
C ALA A 405 -11.05 -7.32 -17.36
N ARG A 406 -12.12 -7.71 -18.07
CA ARG A 406 -12.05 -8.58 -19.25
C ARG A 406 -11.31 -7.95 -20.43
N ALA A 407 -11.36 -6.62 -20.56
CA ALA A 407 -10.57 -5.86 -21.53
C ALA A 407 -9.08 -5.72 -21.13
N GLY A 408 -8.68 -6.27 -19.98
CA GLY A 408 -7.30 -6.30 -19.50
C GLY A 408 -6.89 -5.10 -18.65
N TYR A 409 -7.84 -4.28 -18.22
CA TYR A 409 -7.58 -3.12 -17.37
C TYR A 409 -7.75 -3.43 -15.89
N ARG A 410 -6.99 -2.72 -15.07
CA ARG A 410 -7.11 -2.72 -13.61
C ARG A 410 -8.07 -1.63 -13.13
N LEU A 411 -8.62 -1.85 -11.94
CA LEU A 411 -9.63 -1.01 -11.31
C LEU A 411 -9.10 -0.51 -9.98
N TYR A 412 -9.29 0.78 -9.70
CA TYR A 412 -8.81 1.40 -8.46
C TYR A 412 -9.89 2.23 -7.79
N CYS A 413 -9.87 2.30 -6.47
CA CYS A 413 -10.63 3.25 -5.67
C CYS A 413 -9.70 4.40 -5.26
N ALA A 414 -10.07 5.64 -5.53
CA ALA A 414 -9.33 6.83 -5.10
C ALA A 414 -9.84 7.33 -3.75
N ARG A 415 -8.93 7.75 -2.87
CA ARG A 415 -9.27 8.42 -1.62
C ARG A 415 -9.58 9.89 -1.91
N VAL A 416 -10.87 10.21 -1.99
CA VAL A 416 -11.38 11.57 -2.21
C VAL A 416 -12.40 11.89 -1.12
N GLU A 417 -12.24 13.02 -0.42
CA GLU A 417 -13.23 13.46 0.57
C GLU A 417 -14.55 13.76 -0.12
N CYS A 418 -15.56 12.92 0.14
CA CYS A 418 -16.86 13.04 -0.49
C CYS A 418 -18.01 12.58 0.43
N PHE A 419 -19.23 12.99 0.09
CA PHE A 419 -20.42 12.73 0.86
C PHE A 419 -21.61 12.48 -0.07
N HIS A 420 -22.32 11.37 0.13
CA HIS A 420 -23.41 10.92 -0.73
C HIS A 420 -24.77 11.05 -0.01
N GLY A 421 -25.47 12.17 -0.27
CA GLY A 421 -26.82 12.50 0.22
C GLY A 421 -26.96 13.06 1.65
N ARG A 422 -27.84 14.05 1.88
CA ARG A 422 -28.07 14.68 3.21
C ARG A 422 -28.83 13.81 4.22
N GLU A 423 -28.42 13.90 5.49
CA GLU A 423 -28.76 13.07 6.67
C GLU A 423 -30.27 13.03 7.04
N GLU A 424 -31.10 13.96 6.54
CA GLU A 424 -32.51 14.08 6.94
C GLU A 424 -33.39 12.86 6.56
N TYR A 425 -32.94 11.98 5.66
CA TYR A 425 -33.67 10.77 5.27
C TYR A 425 -33.14 9.46 5.87
N LEU A 426 -32.00 9.45 6.58
CA LEU A 426 -31.53 8.24 7.25
C LEU A 426 -32.38 7.89 8.48
N ARG A 427 -33.01 8.88 9.13
CA ARG A 427 -34.02 8.66 10.18
C ARG A 427 -35.38 8.18 9.66
N GLU A 428 -35.65 8.36 8.37
CA GLU A 428 -36.83 7.83 7.70
C GLU A 428 -36.48 6.86 6.56
N GLY A 429 -35.36 6.12 6.68
CA GLY A 429 -34.96 5.09 5.74
C GLY A 429 -34.69 5.61 4.32
N GLY A 430 -33.42 5.71 3.93
CA GLY A 430 -33.00 5.98 2.54
C GLY A 430 -33.60 5.04 1.49
N ALA A 431 -34.18 3.90 1.90
CA ALA A 431 -35.00 3.05 1.05
C ALA A 431 -36.30 3.72 0.56
N LYS A 432 -36.85 4.74 1.23
CA LYS A 432 -38.21 5.26 0.98
C LYS A 432 -38.35 6.06 -0.34
N ALA A 433 -37.26 6.67 -0.83
CA ALA A 433 -37.24 7.37 -2.12
C ALA A 433 -37.08 6.40 -3.32
N ALA A 434 -36.38 5.29 -3.13
CA ALA A 434 -36.27 4.22 -4.14
C ALA A 434 -37.53 3.31 -4.15
N LEU A 435 -38.09 3.03 -2.96
CA LEU A 435 -39.36 2.32 -2.76
C LEU A 435 -40.59 3.03 -3.35
N THR A 436 -40.54 4.35 -3.56
CA THR A 436 -41.69 5.12 -4.10
C THR A 436 -41.89 4.98 -5.61
N THR A 437 -40.92 4.42 -6.35
CA THR A 437 -41.01 4.18 -7.80
C THR A 437 -41.37 2.73 -8.18
N GLY A 438 -41.24 1.78 -7.24
CA GLY A 438 -41.44 0.35 -7.49
C GLY A 438 -40.32 -0.33 -8.29
N ILE A 439 -39.19 0.36 -8.51
CA ILE A 439 -38.07 -0.11 -9.32
C ILE A 439 -36.97 -0.77 -8.47
N ASP A 440 -36.76 -0.28 -7.25
CA ASP A 440 -35.79 -0.83 -6.30
C ASP A 440 -36.50 -1.74 -5.28
N THR A 441 -36.72 -2.99 -5.69
CA THR A 441 -37.31 -4.03 -4.85
C THR A 441 -36.29 -5.13 -4.59
N ASP A 442 -36.42 -5.85 -3.48
CA ASP A 442 -35.60 -7.03 -3.21
C ASP A 442 -35.67 -8.05 -4.36
N GLU A 443 -36.83 -8.18 -5.00
CA GLU A 443 -37.03 -9.05 -6.17
C GLU A 443 -36.20 -8.60 -7.37
N GLU A 444 -36.17 -7.29 -7.67
CA GLU A 444 -35.37 -6.75 -8.75
C GLU A 444 -33.86 -6.81 -8.45
N PHE A 445 -33.45 -6.57 -7.19
CA PHE A 445 -32.07 -6.74 -6.75
C PHE A 445 -31.59 -8.19 -6.94
N LEU A 446 -32.38 -9.17 -6.49
CA LEU A 446 -32.08 -10.59 -6.68
C LEU A 446 -32.06 -10.97 -8.16
N ALA A 447 -32.99 -10.47 -8.96
CA ALA A 447 -33.02 -10.72 -10.40
C ALA A 447 -31.80 -10.11 -11.13
N ALA A 448 -31.36 -8.92 -10.73
CA ALA A 448 -30.14 -8.28 -11.25
C ALA A 448 -28.90 -9.10 -10.90
N ARG A 449 -28.82 -9.58 -9.65
CA ARG A 449 -27.76 -10.48 -9.20
C ARG A 449 -27.74 -11.79 -10.00
N GLU A 450 -28.90 -12.42 -10.23
CA GLU A 450 -28.99 -13.63 -11.04
C GLU A 450 -28.52 -13.38 -12.49
N ARG A 451 -28.90 -12.26 -13.10
CA ARG A 451 -28.42 -11.87 -14.44
C ARG A 451 -26.92 -11.66 -14.46
N PHE A 452 -26.37 -10.99 -13.45
CA PHE A 452 -24.93 -10.79 -13.30
C PHE A 452 -24.18 -12.13 -13.15
N VAL A 453 -24.63 -13.02 -12.26
CA VAL A 453 -24.03 -14.35 -12.07
C VAL A 453 -24.17 -15.21 -13.32
N SER A 454 -25.30 -15.15 -14.01
CA SER A 454 -25.49 -15.86 -15.28
C SER A 454 -24.50 -15.40 -16.35
N LYS A 455 -24.18 -14.09 -16.38
CA LYS A 455 -23.23 -13.50 -17.33
C LYS A 455 -21.77 -13.74 -16.97
N TRP A 456 -21.42 -13.66 -15.68
CA TRP A 456 -20.03 -13.61 -15.20
C TRP A 456 -19.64 -14.75 -14.27
N GLY A 457 -20.52 -15.69 -13.98
CA GLY A 457 -20.30 -16.74 -12.97
C GLY A 457 -19.03 -17.57 -13.17
N ASP A 458 -18.63 -17.80 -14.42
CA ASP A 458 -17.38 -18.49 -14.77
C ASP A 458 -16.12 -17.69 -14.40
N ASN A 459 -16.25 -16.37 -14.22
CA ASN A 459 -15.19 -15.46 -13.80
C ASN A 459 -15.18 -15.23 -12.28
N LEU A 460 -16.15 -15.75 -11.51
CA LEU A 460 -16.26 -15.56 -10.06
C LEU A 460 -15.80 -16.80 -9.27
N PRO A 461 -15.27 -16.66 -8.04
CA PRO A 461 -15.08 -15.40 -7.31
C PRO A 461 -13.86 -14.61 -7.78
N ILE A 462 -13.85 -13.31 -7.49
CA ILE A 462 -12.71 -12.42 -7.74
C ILE A 462 -12.38 -11.69 -6.46
N THR A 463 -11.11 -11.71 -6.08
CA THR A 463 -10.55 -10.89 -5.01
C THR A 463 -9.34 -10.12 -5.55
N ARG A 464 -9.29 -8.81 -5.30
CA ARG A 464 -8.20 -7.91 -5.72
C ARG A 464 -7.84 -6.95 -4.59
N GLY A 465 -6.57 -6.54 -4.51
CA GLY A 465 -6.04 -5.71 -3.43
C GLY A 465 -5.61 -6.51 -2.20
N PHE A 466 -5.19 -5.80 -1.16
CA PHE A 466 -4.81 -6.39 0.13
C PHE A 466 -6.07 -6.66 0.95
N VAL A 467 -6.29 -7.92 1.35
CA VAL A 467 -7.23 -8.26 2.42
C VAL A 467 -6.40 -8.23 3.69
N ASP A 468 -6.57 -7.20 4.50
CA ASP A 468 -5.89 -7.14 5.78
C ASP A 468 -6.51 -8.18 6.72
N GLU A 469 -5.82 -9.31 6.93
CA GLU A 469 -6.25 -10.34 7.86
C GLU A 469 -6.20 -9.84 9.34
N GLN A 470 -5.43 -8.80 9.68
CA GLN A 470 -5.50 -8.17 11.00
C GLN A 470 -6.75 -7.30 11.15
N TYR A 471 -7.21 -6.64 10.09
CA TYR A 471 -8.53 -6.00 10.03
C TYR A 471 -9.65 -7.03 10.22
N PHE A 472 -9.50 -8.23 9.65
CA PHE A 472 -10.40 -9.38 9.80
C PHE A 472 -10.49 -9.88 11.26
N TYR A 473 -9.37 -9.98 11.97
CA TYR A 473 -9.36 -10.41 13.39
C TYR A 473 -9.87 -9.33 14.36
N GLN A 474 -9.57 -8.05 14.12
CA GLN A 474 -10.00 -6.96 15.02
C GLN A 474 -11.49 -6.62 14.90
N ARG A 475 -12.13 -6.88 13.75
CA ARG A 475 -13.55 -6.53 13.52
C ARG A 475 -14.52 -7.58 14.05
N HIS A 476 -14.15 -8.87 14.10
CA HIS A 476 -15.05 -9.96 14.49
C HIS A 476 -14.99 -10.36 15.97
N GLU A 477 -13.80 -10.53 16.57
CA GLU A 477 -13.73 -11.00 17.96
C GLU A 477 -14.04 -9.91 18.99
N ASP A 478 -13.57 -8.67 18.83
CA ASP A 478 -13.70 -7.67 19.90
C ASP A 478 -15.06 -6.97 19.96
N LEU A 479 -15.72 -6.78 18.81
CA LEU A 479 -17.00 -6.05 18.72
C LEU A 479 -18.20 -6.96 18.85
N TYR A 480 -18.17 -8.16 18.25
CA TYR A 480 -19.28 -9.10 18.36
C TYR A 480 -19.29 -9.77 19.75
N ASP A 481 -18.14 -10.13 20.33
CA ASP A 481 -18.11 -10.67 21.70
C ASP A 481 -18.38 -9.59 22.75
N ARG A 482 -17.96 -8.33 22.55
CA ARG A 482 -18.37 -7.25 23.47
C ARG A 482 -19.84 -6.90 23.35
N LEU A 483 -20.38 -6.79 22.13
CA LEU A 483 -21.80 -6.45 21.95
C LEU A 483 -22.69 -7.62 22.40
N TRP A 484 -22.32 -8.86 22.09
CA TRP A 484 -23.00 -10.06 22.57
C TRP A 484 -22.87 -10.20 24.09
N SER A 485 -21.68 -10.01 24.68
CA SER A 485 -21.49 -9.96 26.14
C SER A 485 -22.33 -8.85 26.77
N LEU A 486 -22.32 -7.63 26.23
CA LEU A 486 -23.11 -6.51 26.74
C LEU A 486 -24.62 -6.76 26.62
N THR A 487 -25.06 -7.40 25.55
CA THR A 487 -26.49 -7.70 25.34
C THR A 487 -26.94 -8.86 26.22
N GLU A 488 -26.09 -9.87 26.42
CA GLU A 488 -26.32 -11.00 27.32
C GLU A 488 -26.23 -10.56 28.80
N ASP A 489 -25.31 -9.65 29.13
CA ASP A 489 -25.16 -9.06 30.46
C ASP A 489 -26.30 -8.07 30.75
N TYR A 490 -26.77 -7.31 29.74
CA TYR A 490 -27.98 -6.49 29.84
C TYR A 490 -29.21 -7.36 30.06
N ARG A 491 -29.37 -8.46 29.30
CA ARG A 491 -30.45 -9.44 29.52
C ARG A 491 -30.39 -10.09 30.90
N LYS A 492 -29.20 -10.47 31.37
CA LYS A 492 -29.02 -11.00 32.73
C LYS A 492 -29.29 -9.94 33.79
N LEU A 493 -28.97 -8.66 33.54
CA LEU A 493 -29.30 -7.54 34.42
C LEU A 493 -30.80 -7.23 34.45
N GLU A 494 -31.48 -7.32 33.30
CA GLU A 494 -32.94 -7.21 33.20
C GLU A 494 -33.63 -8.36 33.93
N ASP A 495 -33.18 -9.60 33.71
CA ASP A 495 -33.71 -10.81 34.34
C ASP A 495 -33.37 -10.86 35.85
N TYR A 496 -32.21 -10.32 36.27
CA TYR A 496 -31.84 -10.14 37.68
C TYR A 496 -32.63 -9.00 38.33
N ALA A 497 -32.90 -7.90 37.62
CA ALA A 497 -33.73 -6.80 38.11
C ALA A 497 -35.21 -7.20 38.24
N GLU A 498 -35.73 -8.01 37.31
CA GLU A 498 -37.09 -8.53 37.35
C GLU A 498 -37.28 -9.63 38.41
N ASN A 499 -36.28 -10.50 38.63
CA ASN A 499 -36.40 -11.62 39.57
C ASN A 499 -35.92 -11.34 41.01
N VAL A 500 -35.08 -10.33 41.27
CA VAL A 500 -34.52 -10.05 42.62
C VAL A 500 -35.26 -8.92 43.36
N LEU A 501 -36.20 -8.23 42.70
CA LEU A 501 -37.07 -7.25 43.39
C LEU A 501 -38.23 -7.88 44.18
N GLN A 502 -38.29 -9.21 44.29
CA GLN A 502 -39.10 -9.89 45.29
C GLN A 502 -38.26 -10.89 46.09
N VAL A 503 -38.20 -10.65 47.40
CA VAL A 503 -37.74 -11.55 48.48
C VAL A 503 -36.27 -11.37 48.94
N GLU A 504 -36.14 -10.57 50.02
CA GLU A 504 -35.37 -10.77 51.27
C GLU A 504 -33.98 -11.48 51.22
N CYS A 505 -32.92 -11.13 51.95
CA CYS A 505 -32.55 -10.09 52.91
C CYS A 505 -31.05 -10.32 53.27
N HIS A 506 -30.34 -9.25 53.65
CA HIS A 506 -29.31 -9.19 54.71
C HIS A 506 -27.83 -9.58 54.51
N GLU A 507 -27.34 -9.99 53.33
CA GLU A 507 -25.87 -10.11 53.14
C GLU A 507 -25.26 -9.10 52.16
N MET A 508 -26.09 -8.38 51.41
CA MET A 508 -25.64 -7.55 50.28
C MET A 508 -25.29 -6.11 50.64
N SER A 509 -25.24 -5.73 51.92
CA SER A 509 -25.07 -4.32 52.32
C SER A 509 -23.67 -3.75 52.00
N ALA A 510 -22.62 -4.58 52.00
CA ALA A 510 -21.24 -4.15 51.76
C ALA A 510 -20.83 -4.13 50.26
N GLU A 511 -21.54 -4.90 49.43
CA GLU A 511 -21.37 -4.87 47.97
C GLU A 511 -22.31 -3.86 47.33
N ILE A 512 -23.52 -3.67 47.87
CA ILE A 512 -24.40 -2.57 47.48
C ILE A 512 -23.75 -1.22 47.80
N GLU A 513 -23.07 -1.04 48.93
CA GLU A 513 -22.35 0.22 49.18
C GLU A 513 -21.15 0.43 48.26
N ARG A 514 -20.39 -0.62 47.91
CA ARG A 514 -19.30 -0.51 46.93
C ARG A 514 -19.79 -0.26 45.51
N ALA A 515 -20.88 -0.89 45.10
CA ALA A 515 -21.52 -0.65 43.83
C ALA A 515 -22.15 0.75 43.78
N LYS A 516 -22.76 1.23 44.88
CA LYS A 516 -23.23 2.61 44.99
C LYS A 516 -22.09 3.62 44.93
N GLU A 517 -20.96 3.36 45.58
CA GLU A 517 -19.77 4.22 45.48
C GLU A 517 -19.20 4.25 44.06
N TYR A 518 -19.18 3.11 43.36
CA TYR A 518 -18.69 3.01 41.98
C TYR A 518 -19.66 3.64 40.96
N VAL A 519 -20.97 3.44 41.14
CA VAL A 519 -22.01 4.13 40.36
C VAL A 519 -21.98 5.63 40.64
N THR A 520 -21.80 6.06 41.89
CA THR A 520 -21.62 7.48 42.24
C THR A 520 -20.34 8.06 41.61
N LEU A 521 -19.27 7.26 41.48
CA LEU A 521 -18.03 7.67 40.81
C LEU A 521 -18.24 7.82 39.30
N LEU A 522 -18.93 6.86 38.67
CA LEU A 522 -19.26 6.89 37.25
C LEU A 522 -20.27 7.97 36.91
N GLU A 523 -21.30 8.18 37.74
CA GLU A 523 -22.24 9.29 37.63
C GLU A 523 -21.54 10.63 37.84
N ARG A 524 -20.54 10.72 38.74
CA ARG A 524 -19.71 11.93 38.87
C ARG A 524 -18.80 12.14 37.67
N GLU A 525 -18.26 11.10 37.07
CA GLU A 525 -17.36 11.24 35.92
C GLU A 525 -18.15 11.51 34.63
N HIS A 526 -19.29 10.85 34.46
CA HIS A 526 -20.28 11.15 33.44
C HIS A 526 -20.85 12.56 33.63
N ALA A 527 -21.22 12.97 34.85
CA ALA A 527 -21.68 14.33 35.12
C ALA A 527 -20.56 15.37 34.94
N LYS A 528 -19.28 15.05 35.18
CA LYS A 528 -18.16 15.95 34.83
C LYS A 528 -17.94 16.03 33.33
N GLN A 529 -18.11 14.93 32.60
CA GLN A 529 -17.98 14.91 31.14
C GLN A 529 -19.15 15.65 30.49
N VAL A 530 -20.38 15.40 30.94
CA VAL A 530 -21.60 16.13 30.56
C VAL A 530 -21.50 17.58 31.00
N GLU A 531 -21.07 17.93 32.21
CA GLU A 531 -20.83 19.32 32.61
C GLU A 531 -19.70 19.96 31.79
N SER A 532 -18.70 19.19 31.32
CA SER A 532 -17.66 19.71 30.42
C SER A 532 -18.20 19.96 29.01
N ILE A 533 -19.06 19.07 28.51
CA ILE A 533 -19.70 19.17 27.20
C ILE A 533 -20.75 20.28 27.24
N GLU A 534 -21.63 20.32 28.23
CA GLU A 534 -22.60 21.40 28.46
C GLU A 534 -21.91 22.73 28.77
N ARG A 535 -20.73 22.76 29.41
CA ARG A 535 -19.90 23.98 29.51
C ARG A 535 -19.28 24.36 28.19
N TYR A 536 -18.87 23.41 27.35
CA TYR A 536 -18.34 23.69 26.02
C TYR A 536 -19.44 24.18 25.09
N GLU A 537 -20.61 23.53 25.07
CA GLU A 537 -21.79 23.90 24.30
C GLU A 537 -22.41 25.19 24.82
N SER A 538 -22.49 25.41 26.14
CA SER A 538 -22.92 26.71 26.70
C SER A 538 -21.89 27.80 26.43
N ALA A 539 -20.58 27.51 26.48
CA ALA A 539 -19.57 28.49 26.13
C ALA A 539 -19.57 28.80 24.63
N TYR A 540 -19.85 27.81 23.78
CA TYR A 540 -19.97 27.96 22.33
C TYR A 540 -21.24 28.71 21.97
N ALA A 541 -22.39 28.36 22.54
CA ALA A 541 -23.66 29.04 22.37
C ALA A 541 -23.67 30.45 22.99
N GLU A 542 -22.96 30.69 24.11
CA GLU A 542 -22.75 32.04 24.67
C GLU A 542 -21.80 32.87 23.79
N LEU A 543 -20.74 32.26 23.24
CA LEU A 543 -19.86 32.91 22.26
C LEU A 543 -20.63 33.27 20.99
N GLU A 544 -21.42 32.35 20.46
CA GLU A 544 -22.24 32.49 19.27
C GLU A 544 -23.37 33.53 19.48
N ASN A 545 -24.09 33.50 20.60
CA ASN A 545 -25.08 34.53 20.93
C ASN A 545 -24.45 35.91 21.14
N ARG A 546 -23.27 35.98 21.76
CA ARG A 546 -22.54 37.26 21.92
C ARG A 546 -21.99 37.75 20.59
N PHE A 547 -21.63 36.85 19.69
CA PHE A 547 -21.20 37.15 18.32
C PHE A 547 -22.37 37.67 17.47
N LEU A 548 -23.53 37.01 17.55
CA LEU A 548 -24.77 37.41 16.87
C LEU A 548 -25.38 38.70 17.43
N THR A 549 -25.31 38.91 18.76
CA THR A 549 -25.76 40.16 19.39
C THR A 549 -24.85 41.34 19.03
N LEU A 550 -23.54 41.10 18.94
CA LEU A 550 -22.57 42.10 18.48
C LEU A 550 -22.79 42.44 16.99
N ALA A 551 -23.01 41.45 16.14
CA ALA A 551 -23.33 41.62 14.72
C ALA A 551 -24.64 42.42 14.50
N ARG A 552 -25.71 42.13 15.26
CA ARG A 552 -26.98 42.87 15.20
C ARG A 552 -26.88 44.30 15.75
N SER A 553 -26.01 44.54 16.73
CA SER A 553 -25.77 45.90 17.26
C SER A 553 -25.01 46.80 16.27
N ILE A 554 -24.21 46.18 15.41
CA ILE A 554 -23.46 46.84 14.33
C ILE A 554 -24.38 47.24 13.16
N GLU A 555 -25.45 46.49 12.90
CA GLU A 555 -26.45 46.81 11.88
C GLU A 555 -27.43 47.93 12.30
N ALA A 556 -27.50 48.27 13.60
CA ALA A 556 -28.52 49.18 14.14
C ALA A 556 -28.06 50.64 14.36
N GLU A 557 -26.82 51.02 14.04
CA GLU A 557 -26.36 52.42 14.17
C GLU A 557 -26.78 53.30 12.96
N PRO A 558 -27.61 54.35 13.18
CA PRO A 558 -28.04 55.23 12.11
C PRO A 558 -26.98 56.32 11.87
N GLY A 559 -26.10 56.13 10.88
CA GLY A 559 -25.18 57.21 10.48
C GLY A 559 -24.01 56.88 9.56
N GLY A 560 -23.78 55.64 9.16
CA GLY A 560 -22.67 55.27 8.27
C GLY A 560 -23.12 55.00 6.84
N THR A 561 -22.48 55.63 5.87
CA THR A 561 -22.83 55.67 4.44
C THR A 561 -22.89 54.32 3.70
N ARG A 562 -23.80 54.27 2.71
CA ARG A 562 -24.16 53.17 1.79
C ARG A 562 -23.00 52.39 1.14
N ALA A 563 -23.22 51.07 1.15
CA ALA A 563 -22.72 49.91 0.40
C ALA A 563 -22.10 50.06 -1.02
N GLU A 564 -21.17 49.15 -1.35
CA GLU A 564 -21.32 48.14 -2.45
C GLU A 564 -20.64 46.79 -2.09
N PRO A 565 -21.06 45.64 -2.67
CA PRO A 565 -21.07 44.31 -2.03
C PRO A 565 -20.14 43.25 -2.66
N GLY A 566 -19.65 42.26 -1.90
CA GLY A 566 -19.02 41.07 -2.49
C GLY A 566 -18.12 40.17 -1.64
N GLY A 567 -18.32 40.05 -0.33
CA GLY A 567 -17.45 39.22 0.53
C GLY A 567 -18.20 38.40 1.57
N SER A 568 -17.62 37.24 1.91
CA SER A 568 -18.09 36.27 2.90
C SER A 568 -18.21 36.89 4.30
N GLY A 569 -18.99 36.27 5.20
CA GLY A 569 -19.21 36.77 6.57
C GLY A 569 -17.91 36.99 7.38
N LEU A 570 -16.84 36.27 7.04
CA LEU A 570 -15.51 36.38 7.66
C LEU A 570 -14.71 37.59 7.17
N GLU A 571 -14.87 37.98 5.90
CA GLU A 571 -14.21 39.17 5.34
C GLU A 571 -14.82 40.46 5.89
N LYS A 572 -16.15 40.46 6.11
CA LYS A 572 -16.88 41.54 6.80
C LYS A 572 -16.39 41.70 8.25
N LEU A 573 -16.08 40.60 8.93
CA LEU A 573 -15.52 40.59 10.28
C LEU A 573 -14.08 41.14 10.31
N GLY A 574 -13.26 40.76 9.33
CA GLY A 574 -11.89 41.24 9.19
C GLY A 574 -11.79 42.73 8.85
N TYR A 575 -12.78 43.28 8.15
CA TYR A 575 -12.88 44.72 7.89
C TYR A 575 -13.27 45.49 9.17
N TYR A 576 -14.28 45.01 9.91
CA TYR A 576 -14.77 45.67 11.13
C TYR A 576 -13.76 45.69 12.29
N ILE A 577 -12.91 44.66 12.42
CA ILE A 577 -11.83 44.59 13.42
C ILE A 577 -10.72 45.62 13.15
N ARG A 578 -10.53 46.04 11.89
CA ARG A 578 -9.45 46.93 11.46
C ARG A 578 -9.77 48.41 11.63
N THR A 579 -11.04 48.81 11.64
CA THR A 579 -11.42 50.23 11.50
C THR A 579 -12.07 50.86 12.74
N GLU A 580 -12.70 50.12 13.65
CA GLU A 580 -13.40 50.72 14.81
C GLU A 580 -13.04 50.00 16.12
N GLY A 581 -12.62 50.79 17.13
CA GLY A 581 -11.92 50.33 18.32
C GLY A 581 -12.76 49.53 19.31
N LEU A 582 -12.81 48.20 19.16
CA LEU A 582 -13.35 47.29 20.17
C LEU A 582 -12.33 47.00 21.30
N GLY A 583 -12.80 47.21 22.54
CA GLY A 583 -12.01 47.33 23.77
C GLY A 583 -11.16 46.12 24.18
N ALA A 584 -10.16 46.40 25.00
CA ALA A 584 -9.03 45.54 25.39
C ALA A 584 -9.35 44.16 26.00
N THR A 585 -10.63 43.85 26.27
CA THR A 585 -11.08 42.55 26.80
C THR A 585 -11.34 41.55 25.67
N LEU A 586 -11.92 41.99 24.55
CA LEU A 586 -12.12 41.14 23.36
C LEU A 586 -10.79 40.82 22.66
N LYS A 587 -9.89 41.81 22.59
CA LYS A 587 -8.48 41.61 22.18
C LYS A 587 -7.74 40.60 23.05
N ARG A 588 -8.13 40.40 24.32
CA ARG A 588 -7.49 39.42 25.21
C ARG A 588 -8.07 38.01 25.07
N ALA A 589 -9.37 37.88 24.82
CA ALA A 589 -10.01 36.59 24.57
C ALA A 589 -9.52 35.97 23.25
N VAL A 590 -9.53 36.75 22.17
CA VAL A 590 -9.03 36.31 20.86
C VAL A 590 -7.52 36.00 20.93
N ARG A 591 -6.71 36.84 21.61
CA ARG A 591 -5.26 36.59 21.83
C ARG A 591 -4.94 35.41 22.75
N ARG A 592 -5.91 34.84 23.47
CA ARG A 592 -5.70 33.68 24.35
C ARG A 592 -6.02 32.38 23.61
N VAL A 593 -7.05 32.40 22.76
CA VAL A 593 -7.32 31.34 21.77
C VAL A 593 -6.19 31.26 20.74
N PHE A 594 -5.76 32.39 20.18
CA PHE A 594 -4.61 32.43 19.25
C PHE A 594 -3.27 32.06 19.88
N ARG A 595 -3.08 32.25 21.20
CA ARG A 595 -1.83 31.89 21.90
C ARG A 595 -1.69 30.39 22.20
N ARG A 596 -2.81 29.66 22.23
CA ARG A 596 -2.79 28.20 22.40
C ARG A 596 -2.57 27.49 21.07
N TRP A 597 -2.91 28.15 19.96
CA TRP A 597 -2.67 27.65 18.62
C TRP A 597 -1.34 28.12 18.01
N ASN A 598 -0.70 29.16 18.55
CA ASN A 598 0.53 29.67 17.95
C ASN A 598 1.49 30.31 18.96
N ARG A 599 2.63 29.65 19.22
CA ARG A 599 3.92 30.22 19.68
C ARG A 599 5.02 29.14 19.71
N PRO A 600 6.33 29.49 19.58
CA PRO A 600 6.94 30.52 18.73
C PRO A 600 8.45 30.25 18.43
N GLU A 601 8.85 29.83 17.24
CA GLU A 601 10.21 30.16 16.73
C GLU A 601 10.14 30.43 15.22
N CYS A 602 9.67 31.64 14.85
CA CYS A 602 10.45 32.59 14.05
C CYS A 602 9.65 33.89 13.82
N GLU A 603 10.30 35.02 14.08
CA GLU A 603 9.87 36.37 13.70
C GLU A 603 10.52 36.74 12.35
N TYR A 604 9.75 37.02 11.29
CA TYR A 604 9.87 38.12 10.30
C TYR A 604 8.90 37.86 9.13
N ILE A 605 8.12 38.86 8.69
CA ILE A 605 7.26 38.80 7.48
C ILE A 605 7.70 39.92 6.53
N PRO A 606 8.28 39.62 5.34
CA PRO A 606 8.52 40.61 4.29
C PRO A 606 7.29 40.85 3.39
N GLU A 607 7.29 41.95 2.64
CA GLU A 607 6.16 42.45 1.83
C GLU A 607 5.84 41.57 0.61
N VAL A 608 4.65 41.78 0.02
CA VAL A 608 3.96 40.90 -0.96
C VAL A 608 4.69 40.67 -2.30
N THR A 609 5.79 41.37 -2.58
CA THR A 609 6.71 40.99 -3.68
C THR A 609 7.69 39.86 -3.32
N ASP A 610 7.83 39.54 -2.03
CA ASP A 610 8.65 38.44 -1.50
C ASP A 610 7.82 37.15 -1.27
N ILE A 611 6.49 37.20 -1.40
CA ILE A 611 5.60 36.04 -1.18
C ILE A 611 5.71 35.02 -2.33
N GLU A 612 6.02 35.46 -3.56
CA GLU A 612 6.38 34.53 -4.65
C GLU A 612 7.72 33.80 -4.39
N GLN A 613 8.54 34.29 -3.44
CA GLN A 613 9.77 33.62 -3.00
C GLN A 613 9.60 32.82 -1.70
N SER A 614 8.46 32.93 -0.99
CA SER A 614 8.26 32.37 0.36
C SER A 614 7.36 31.13 0.44
N MET A 615 7.04 30.47 -0.68
CA MET A 615 6.72 29.04 -0.60
C MET A 615 7.99 28.34 -0.12
N VAL A 616 8.07 28.02 1.19
CA VAL A 616 9.18 27.23 1.73
C VAL A 616 9.16 25.92 0.97
N ARG A 617 10.02 25.84 -0.06
CA ARG A 617 10.23 24.59 -0.77
C ARG A 617 10.68 23.59 0.29
N PRO A 618 10.01 22.43 0.40
CA PRO A 618 10.41 21.44 1.38
C PRO A 618 11.89 21.15 1.21
N ARG A 619 12.63 21.17 2.31
CA ARG A 619 14.09 20.99 2.29
C ARG A 619 14.36 19.53 1.99
N ARG A 620 15.06 19.29 0.89
CA ARG A 620 15.35 17.95 0.39
C ARG A 620 16.65 17.47 1.00
N HIS A 621 16.65 16.26 1.53
CA HIS A 621 17.81 15.69 2.17
C HIS A 621 18.01 14.22 1.81
N VAL A 622 19.26 13.80 1.90
CA VAL A 622 19.72 12.42 1.86
C VAL A 622 20.34 12.12 3.21
N ILE A 623 19.94 11.00 3.83
CA ILE A 623 20.42 10.65 5.16
C ILE A 623 21.38 9.47 5.10
N ILE A 624 22.55 9.61 5.71
CA ILE A 624 23.49 8.53 5.99
C ILE A 624 23.39 8.21 7.49
N THR A 625 22.82 7.05 7.82
CA THR A 625 22.52 6.65 9.21
C THR A 625 22.77 5.15 9.46
N GLY A 626 22.43 4.63 10.63
CA GLY A 626 22.62 3.24 11.04
C GLY A 626 23.30 3.11 12.41
N THR A 627 23.91 1.95 12.68
CA THR A 627 24.49 1.61 14.00
C THR A 627 25.73 2.44 14.40
N GLY A 628 26.20 3.34 13.51
CA GLY A 628 27.44 4.09 13.67
C GLY A 628 28.67 3.20 13.50
N ARG A 629 29.88 3.80 13.52
CA ARG A 629 31.18 3.07 13.39
C ARG A 629 31.34 2.20 12.12
N ALA A 630 30.53 2.45 11.10
CA ALA A 630 30.52 1.73 9.83
C ALA A 630 31.01 2.59 8.66
N GLY A 631 32.06 3.42 8.87
CA GLY A 631 32.68 4.21 7.78
C GLY A 631 31.87 5.40 7.26
N THR A 632 30.84 5.84 7.98
CA THR A 632 29.95 6.96 7.56
C THR A 632 30.70 8.28 7.35
N THR A 633 31.75 8.54 8.15
CA THR A 633 32.61 9.72 7.99
C THR A 633 33.32 9.75 6.63
N PHE A 634 33.79 8.60 6.13
CA PHE A 634 34.42 8.52 4.81
C PHE A 634 33.44 8.86 3.69
N LEU A 635 32.17 8.44 3.81
CA LEU A 635 31.13 8.77 2.84
C LEU A 635 30.92 10.29 2.75
N VAL A 636 30.85 10.98 3.89
CA VAL A 636 30.74 12.44 3.91
C VAL A 636 31.96 13.10 3.25
N GLN A 637 33.17 12.65 3.56
CA GLN A 637 34.39 13.19 2.93
C GLN A 637 34.40 12.97 1.41
N LEU A 638 33.96 11.79 0.95
CA LEU A 638 33.91 11.46 -0.48
C LEU A 638 32.88 12.33 -1.20
N LEU A 639 31.66 12.42 -0.66
CA LEU A 639 30.59 13.24 -1.24
C LEU A 639 30.97 14.74 -1.24
N THR A 640 31.70 15.19 -0.21
CA THR A 640 32.29 16.55 -0.18
C THR A 640 33.30 16.74 -1.32
N ALA A 641 34.21 15.79 -1.53
CA ALA A 641 35.22 15.85 -2.61
C ALA A 641 34.58 15.79 -4.01
N LEU A 642 33.41 15.16 -4.12
CA LEU A 642 32.60 15.11 -5.34
C LEU A 642 31.80 16.38 -5.60
N GLY A 643 31.72 17.27 -4.61
CA GLY A 643 31.02 18.55 -4.70
C GLY A 643 29.54 18.48 -4.33
N LEU A 644 29.08 17.41 -3.68
CA LEU A 644 27.75 17.39 -3.08
C LEU A 644 27.73 18.27 -1.83
N ASP A 645 26.57 18.86 -1.56
CA ASP A 645 26.36 19.66 -0.36
C ASP A 645 26.27 18.78 0.88
N THR A 646 27.37 18.70 1.63
CA THR A 646 27.50 18.01 2.92
C THR A 646 27.63 18.99 4.09
N GLY A 647 27.58 20.30 3.83
CA GLY A 647 27.89 21.34 4.81
C GLY A 647 29.38 21.48 5.15
N PHE A 648 30.26 20.74 4.47
CA PHE A 648 31.71 20.78 4.68
C PHE A 648 32.47 21.11 3.38
N HIS A 649 33.73 21.52 3.53
CA HIS A 649 34.68 21.73 2.43
C HIS A 649 36.01 21.06 2.77
N GLU A 650 36.82 20.71 1.76
CA GLU A 650 38.09 19.96 1.95
C GLU A 650 39.04 20.60 2.99
N GLY A 651 38.94 21.91 3.24
CA GLY A 651 39.76 22.64 4.22
C GLY A 651 39.22 22.71 5.66
N ASN A 652 38.02 22.18 5.96
CA ASN A 652 37.37 22.28 7.27
C ASN A 652 36.83 20.93 7.81
N LEU A 653 37.42 19.82 7.38
CA LEU A 653 37.06 18.48 7.86
C LEU A 653 37.77 18.20 9.19
N VAL A 654 37.23 18.71 10.30
CA VAL A 654 37.75 18.45 11.65
C VAL A 654 37.14 17.15 12.19
N LEU A 655 37.99 16.18 12.53
CA LEU A 655 37.59 14.89 13.11
C LEU A 655 38.13 14.78 14.53
N ASP A 656 37.40 14.08 15.41
CA ASP A 656 37.95 13.72 16.71
C ASP A 656 39.09 12.70 16.53
N GLU A 657 40.26 12.98 17.11
CA GLU A 657 41.47 12.15 16.93
C GLU A 657 41.34 10.73 17.52
N ASN A 658 40.51 10.55 18.56
CA ASN A 658 40.32 9.26 19.24
C ASN A 658 39.18 8.46 18.62
N ALA A 659 38.06 9.12 18.32
CA ALA A 659 36.89 8.47 17.77
C ALA A 659 36.97 8.31 16.24
N ARG A 660 37.74 9.16 15.53
CA ARG A 660 37.69 9.26 14.07
C ARG A 660 36.25 9.44 13.54
N ALA A 661 35.41 10.08 14.36
CA ALA A 661 34.01 10.39 14.15
C ALA A 661 33.81 11.91 14.21
N GLY A 662 32.65 12.42 13.82
CA GLY A 662 32.46 13.84 13.48
C GLY A 662 31.78 14.01 12.11
N LEU A 663 31.40 15.24 11.77
CA LEU A 663 30.67 15.60 10.54
C LEU A 663 29.17 15.24 10.57
N GLU A 664 28.56 15.24 11.76
CA GLU A 664 27.13 15.03 11.93
C GLU A 664 26.33 16.34 11.81
N TRP A 665 25.15 16.25 11.22
CA TRP A 665 24.14 17.32 11.15
C TRP A 665 22.81 16.81 11.69
N ASP A 666 22.07 17.65 12.42
CA ASP A 666 20.66 17.37 12.73
C ASP A 666 19.78 17.89 11.59
N ILE A 667 18.97 17.01 10.99
CA ILE A 667 18.08 17.35 9.87
C ILE A 667 17.02 18.39 10.24
N ARG A 668 16.73 18.54 11.53
CA ARG A 668 15.78 19.52 12.05
C ARG A 668 16.36 20.94 12.09
N GLU A 669 17.68 21.11 11.99
CA GLU A 669 18.32 22.43 11.93
C GLU A 669 18.06 23.10 10.59
N GLU A 670 17.70 24.39 10.58
CA GLU A 670 17.33 25.16 9.38
C GLU A 670 18.43 25.18 8.30
N GLY A 671 19.70 25.17 8.72
CA GLY A 671 20.89 25.16 7.86
C GLY A 671 21.44 23.78 7.51
N ALA A 672 20.69 22.70 7.76
CA ALA A 672 21.15 21.36 7.45
C ALA A 672 21.42 21.20 5.93
N PRO A 673 22.56 20.59 5.53
CA PRO A 673 22.94 20.43 4.14
C PRO A 673 22.12 19.34 3.45
N TYR A 674 22.19 19.25 2.12
CA TYR A 674 21.52 18.20 1.35
C TYR A 674 21.90 16.79 1.82
N VAL A 675 23.18 16.50 2.05
CA VAL A 675 23.65 15.21 2.56
C VAL A 675 23.92 15.30 4.05
N ILE A 676 23.12 14.57 4.82
CA ILE A 676 23.17 14.54 6.27
C ILE A 676 23.74 13.22 6.75
N LYS A 677 24.71 13.27 7.65
CA LYS A 677 25.15 12.11 8.41
C LYS A 677 24.63 12.24 9.83
N ASN A 678 23.80 11.31 10.28
CA ASN A 678 23.38 11.29 11.68
C ASN A 678 23.02 9.87 12.16
N PRO A 679 23.86 9.25 13.00
CA PRO A 679 23.53 7.93 13.55
C PRO A 679 22.33 7.98 14.50
N TRP A 680 22.06 9.11 15.17
CA TRP A 680 20.93 9.27 16.09
C TRP A 680 19.58 9.44 15.40
N PHE A 681 19.54 9.53 14.08
CA PHE A 681 18.30 9.64 13.31
C PHE A 681 17.31 8.51 13.67
N CYS A 682 17.79 7.31 13.99
CA CYS A 682 16.95 6.19 14.43
C CYS A 682 16.12 6.46 15.70
N ASP A 683 16.51 7.43 16.53
CA ASP A 683 15.78 7.79 17.75
C ASP A 683 14.58 8.72 17.47
N TYR A 684 14.54 9.38 16.31
CA TYR A 684 13.52 10.38 15.96
C TYR A 684 13.08 10.31 14.48
N ALA A 685 13.27 9.16 13.83
CA ALA A 685 12.97 8.98 12.40
C ALA A 685 11.48 9.21 12.10
N GLU A 686 10.58 8.67 12.93
CA GLU A 686 9.13 8.85 12.80
C GLU A 686 8.72 10.33 12.89
N GLU A 687 9.33 11.10 13.81
CA GLU A 687 9.09 12.54 13.95
C GLU A 687 9.42 13.26 12.64
N VAL A 688 10.55 12.95 12.02
CA VAL A 688 11.00 13.61 10.79
C VAL A 688 10.20 13.15 9.57
N LEU A 689 9.84 11.86 9.50
CA LEU A 689 9.03 11.31 8.41
C LEU A 689 7.60 11.86 8.40
N ALA A 690 7.09 12.32 9.54
CA ALA A 690 5.77 12.94 9.67
C ALA A 690 5.75 14.45 9.34
N ARG A 691 6.89 15.05 8.98
CA ARG A 691 7.00 16.50 8.72
C ARG A 691 6.83 16.84 7.24
N ASP A 692 6.02 17.84 6.94
CA ASP A 692 5.80 18.33 5.57
C ASP A 692 6.90 19.28 5.06
N ASP A 693 7.73 19.85 5.95
CA ASP A 693 8.80 20.80 5.60
C ASP A 693 10.13 20.13 5.23
N ILE A 694 10.23 18.80 5.40
CA ILE A 694 11.43 18.00 5.17
C ILE A 694 11.08 16.84 4.24
N VAL A 695 11.79 16.72 3.13
CA VAL A 695 11.64 15.59 2.19
C VAL A 695 12.93 14.77 2.21
N ILE A 696 12.82 13.52 2.63
CA ILE A 696 13.95 12.58 2.55
C ILE A 696 13.88 11.88 1.20
N GLU A 697 14.85 12.16 0.33
CA GLU A 697 14.90 11.58 -1.02
C GLU A 697 15.52 10.18 -1.02
N HIS A 698 16.44 9.92 -0.08
CA HIS A 698 17.12 8.63 0.02
C HIS A 698 17.71 8.41 1.41
N VAL A 699 17.69 7.17 1.91
CA VAL A 699 18.36 6.77 3.14
C VAL A 699 19.43 5.73 2.85
N PHE A 700 20.67 6.08 3.19
CA PHE A 700 21.83 5.21 3.14
C PHE A 700 22.13 4.63 4.51
N ILE A 701 22.15 3.30 4.60
CA ILE A 701 22.44 2.59 5.85
C ILE A 701 23.73 1.76 5.68
N PRO A 702 24.89 2.29 6.10
CA PRO A 702 26.11 1.52 6.21
C PRO A 702 26.01 0.42 7.26
N MET A 703 26.13 -0.83 6.80
CA MET A 703 26.05 -2.04 7.62
C MET A 703 27.44 -2.58 7.91
N ARG A 704 27.72 -2.83 9.19
CA ARG A 704 28.90 -3.50 9.71
C ARG A 704 28.45 -4.68 10.57
N ASP A 705 29.29 -5.70 10.66
CA ASP A 705 29.15 -6.74 11.68
C ASP A 705 28.89 -6.12 13.06
N LEU A 706 27.88 -6.64 13.76
CA LEU A 706 27.35 -6.05 14.99
C LEU A 706 28.37 -6.09 16.13
N GLU A 707 29.05 -7.23 16.28
CA GLU A 707 30.10 -7.41 17.29
C GLU A 707 31.26 -6.46 17.01
N ALA A 708 31.72 -6.38 15.76
CA ALA A 708 32.78 -5.45 15.38
C ALA A 708 32.40 -3.97 15.57
N ALA A 709 31.12 -3.61 15.41
CA ALA A 709 30.62 -2.27 15.70
C ALA A 709 30.59 -1.98 17.21
N ALA A 710 30.17 -2.94 18.03
CA ALA A 710 30.16 -2.85 19.49
C ALA A 710 31.59 -2.78 20.06
N GLU A 711 32.49 -3.66 19.60
CA GLU A 711 33.91 -3.63 19.99
C GLU A 711 34.57 -2.32 19.63
N SER A 712 34.25 -1.77 18.46
CA SER A 712 34.78 -0.48 18.07
C SER A 712 34.37 0.64 19.02
N ARG A 713 33.22 0.55 19.70
CA ARG A 713 32.77 1.53 20.70
C ARG A 713 33.44 1.28 22.06
N ARG A 714 33.57 0.00 22.47
CA ARG A 714 34.31 -0.40 23.67
C ARG A 714 35.77 0.09 23.61
N TYR A 715 36.44 -0.14 22.49
CA TYR A 715 37.80 0.33 22.25
C TYR A 715 37.99 1.84 22.43
N VAL A 716 37.02 2.66 22.01
CA VAL A 716 37.07 4.13 22.21
C VAL A 716 37.04 4.48 23.68
N VAL A 717 36.19 3.81 24.47
CA VAL A 717 36.10 4.03 25.91
C VAL A 717 37.38 3.58 26.63
N GLU A 718 37.88 2.36 26.33
CA GLU A 718 39.13 1.85 26.91
C GLU A 718 40.31 2.76 26.61
N THR A 719 40.43 3.23 25.37
CA THR A 719 41.49 4.15 24.96
C THR A 719 41.37 5.49 25.68
N ALA A 720 40.16 6.03 25.85
CA ALA A 720 39.94 7.27 26.56
C ALA A 720 40.29 7.16 28.06
N VAL A 721 39.91 6.06 28.71
CA VAL A 721 40.25 5.74 30.11
C VAL A 721 41.76 5.61 30.27
N SER A 722 42.45 4.94 29.34
CA SER A 722 43.92 4.82 29.37
C SER A 722 44.64 6.17 29.28
N LYS A 723 43.97 7.19 28.69
CA LYS A 723 44.44 8.58 28.59
C LYS A 723 43.91 9.48 29.72
N GLY A 724 43.28 8.91 30.74
CA GLY A 724 42.77 9.63 31.91
C GLY A 724 41.54 10.49 31.64
N ARG A 725 40.74 10.18 30.61
CA ARG A 725 39.46 10.85 30.33
C ARG A 725 38.29 10.09 30.95
N GLU A 726 37.22 10.81 31.27
CA GLU A 726 35.96 10.22 31.74
C GLU A 726 35.37 9.26 30.67
N PRO A 727 34.85 8.08 31.07
CA PRO A 727 34.34 7.08 30.14
C PRO A 727 32.95 7.41 29.56
N THR A 728 32.22 8.33 30.18
CA THR A 728 30.84 8.69 29.80
C THR A 728 30.82 9.88 28.82
N GLY A 729 29.86 9.87 27.89
CA GLY A 729 29.67 10.96 26.92
C GLY A 729 30.78 11.10 25.86
N LEU A 730 31.61 10.08 25.68
CA LEU A 730 32.66 10.07 24.65
C LEU A 730 32.04 9.96 23.26
N LEU A 731 32.40 10.89 22.36
CA LEU A 731 31.99 10.84 20.95
C LEU A 731 32.44 9.50 20.34
N GLY A 732 31.50 8.75 19.77
CA GLY A 732 31.78 7.43 19.20
C GLY A 732 32.09 6.32 20.21
N GLY A 733 31.92 6.57 21.51
CA GLY A 733 31.96 5.57 22.59
C GLY A 733 30.67 4.75 22.69
N LEU A 734 30.36 4.25 23.90
CA LEU A 734 29.12 3.52 24.15
C LEU A 734 27.89 4.39 23.84
N TRP A 735 26.83 3.75 23.37
CA TRP A 735 25.60 4.42 22.93
C TRP A 735 24.42 3.85 23.70
N HIS A 736 23.64 4.71 24.36
CA HIS A 736 22.46 4.39 25.19
C HIS A 736 22.70 3.34 26.28
N THR A 737 23.96 3.07 26.65
CA THR A 737 24.35 2.24 27.79
C THR A 737 25.70 2.71 28.34
N ASP A 738 25.91 2.51 29.65
CA ASP A 738 27.22 2.68 30.31
C ASP A 738 27.97 1.33 30.42
N THR A 739 27.33 0.24 30.00
CA THR A 739 27.83 -1.13 30.12
C THR A 739 28.26 -1.67 28.76
N GLY A 740 29.56 -1.94 28.59
CA GLY A 740 30.11 -2.42 27.33
C GLY A 740 29.47 -3.72 26.81
N SER A 741 29.03 -4.62 27.69
CA SER A 741 28.41 -5.90 27.32
C SER A 741 26.98 -5.80 26.80
N GLU A 742 26.32 -4.66 26.97
CA GLU A 742 24.95 -4.41 26.48
C GLU A 742 24.95 -3.77 25.09
N GLN A 743 26.11 -3.35 24.60
CA GLN A 743 26.23 -2.51 23.42
C GLN A 743 25.68 -3.18 22.16
N GLU A 744 25.88 -4.49 21.98
CA GLU A 744 25.32 -5.27 20.86
C GLU A 744 23.79 -5.21 20.86
N ALA A 745 23.15 -5.46 22.01
CA ALA A 745 21.69 -5.44 22.14
C ALA A 745 21.13 -4.04 21.88
N VAL A 746 21.83 -3.00 22.34
CA VAL A 746 21.44 -1.62 22.07
C VAL A 746 21.55 -1.28 20.59
N LEU A 747 22.65 -1.65 19.92
CA LEU A 747 22.82 -1.43 18.48
C LEU A 747 21.76 -2.19 17.66
N LEU A 748 21.41 -3.42 18.08
CA LEU A 748 20.35 -4.20 17.46
C LEU A 748 18.98 -3.52 17.61
N ASN A 749 18.68 -2.98 18.80
CA ASN A 749 17.46 -2.22 19.03
C ASN A 749 17.41 -0.96 18.15
N GLN A 750 18.53 -0.25 17.99
CA GLN A 750 18.58 0.96 17.19
C GLN A 750 18.42 0.71 15.70
N ILE A 751 19.02 -0.36 15.16
CA ILE A 751 18.80 -0.72 13.76
C ILE A 751 17.36 -1.21 13.53
N TYR A 752 16.77 -1.94 14.47
CA TYR A 752 15.37 -2.34 14.41
C TYR A 752 14.44 -1.13 14.36
N LYS A 753 14.60 -0.17 15.29
CA LYS A 753 13.82 1.08 15.32
C LYS A 753 13.90 1.85 14.01
N LEU A 754 15.11 1.96 13.45
CA LEU A 754 15.32 2.64 12.18
C LEU A 754 14.58 1.95 11.02
N VAL A 755 14.73 0.62 10.90
CA VAL A 755 14.11 -0.14 9.82
C VAL A 755 12.58 -0.15 9.96
N TYR A 756 12.08 -0.24 11.20
CA TYR A 756 10.67 -0.15 11.51
C TYR A 756 10.08 1.23 11.14
N ALA A 757 10.72 2.33 11.56
CA ALA A 757 10.26 3.67 11.17
C ALA A 757 10.27 3.88 9.65
N LEU A 758 11.23 3.29 8.94
CA LEU A 758 11.33 3.39 7.47
C LEU A 758 10.38 2.43 6.73
N SER A 759 9.90 1.34 7.34
CA SER A 759 9.06 0.35 6.64
C SER A 759 7.70 0.91 6.24
N ASP A 760 7.22 1.90 6.97
CA ASP A 760 5.96 2.59 6.70
C ASP A 760 6.15 3.78 5.73
N SER A 761 7.40 4.09 5.37
CA SER A 761 7.74 5.22 4.49
C SER A 761 7.95 4.79 3.04
N ALA A 762 7.62 5.67 2.09
CA ALA A 762 7.95 5.47 0.67
C ALA A 762 9.40 5.86 0.33
N VAL A 763 10.25 6.13 1.34
CA VAL A 763 11.60 6.63 1.15
C VAL A 763 12.52 5.51 0.65
N PRO A 764 13.23 5.69 -0.47
CA PRO A 764 14.19 4.70 -0.95
C PRO A 764 15.32 4.44 0.07
N VAL A 765 15.58 3.16 0.38
CA VAL A 765 16.63 2.74 1.32
C VAL A 765 17.72 1.96 0.59
N THR A 766 18.99 2.26 0.87
CA THR A 766 20.14 1.51 0.34
C THR A 766 21.10 1.09 1.43
N LEU A 767 21.21 -0.23 1.59
CA LEU A 767 22.18 -0.86 2.49
C LEU A 767 23.57 -0.94 1.83
N MET A 768 24.61 -0.56 2.58
CA MET A 768 26.01 -0.55 2.11
C MET A 768 26.93 -1.32 3.06
N ARG A 769 27.65 -2.32 2.55
CA ARG A 769 28.49 -3.19 3.40
C ARG A 769 29.84 -2.54 3.70
N TYR A 770 30.14 -2.30 4.97
CA TYR A 770 31.47 -1.92 5.47
C TYR A 770 32.31 -3.18 5.76
N PRO A 771 33.64 -3.18 5.51
CA PRO A 771 34.44 -2.15 4.85
C PRO A 771 34.46 -2.29 3.32
N ARG A 772 33.58 -3.09 2.70
CA ARG A 772 33.57 -3.32 1.24
C ARG A 772 33.52 -2.01 0.46
N PHE A 773 32.64 -1.09 0.84
CA PHE A 773 32.54 0.19 0.13
C PHE A 773 33.77 1.09 0.27
N MET A 774 34.69 0.82 1.20
CA MET A 774 35.98 1.50 1.27
C MET A 774 37.07 0.81 0.44
N LYS A 775 36.81 -0.40 -0.09
CA LYS A 775 37.77 -1.19 -0.86
C LYS A 775 37.39 -1.30 -2.35
N ASP A 776 36.12 -1.13 -2.67
CA ASP A 776 35.53 -1.37 -3.99
C ASP A 776 34.80 -0.11 -4.45
N ALA A 777 35.51 0.71 -5.25
CA ALA A 777 34.98 1.97 -5.78
C ALA A 777 33.76 1.73 -6.69
N SER A 778 33.77 0.67 -7.51
CA SER A 778 32.65 0.31 -8.39
C SER A 778 31.41 -0.13 -7.61
N TYR A 779 31.58 -0.82 -6.49
CA TYR A 779 30.48 -1.13 -5.57
C TYR A 779 29.89 0.13 -4.95
N LEU A 780 30.74 1.02 -4.43
CA LEU A 780 30.25 2.24 -3.80
C LEU A 780 29.59 3.20 -4.81
N TYR A 781 30.15 3.32 -6.02
CA TYR A 781 29.57 4.13 -7.09
C TYR A 781 28.13 3.68 -7.42
N ARG A 782 27.93 2.37 -7.65
CA ARG A 782 26.58 1.82 -7.90
C ARG A 782 25.63 2.01 -6.73
N LYS A 783 26.13 1.96 -5.49
CA LYS A 783 25.30 2.19 -4.30
C LYS A 783 24.89 3.66 -4.17
N LEU A 784 25.76 4.60 -4.54
CA LEU A 784 25.50 6.04 -4.47
C LEU A 784 24.83 6.61 -5.73
N GLU A 785 24.68 5.83 -6.80
CA GLU A 785 24.05 6.22 -8.07
C GLU A 785 22.80 7.11 -7.91
N PRO A 786 21.85 6.83 -6.98
CA PRO A 786 20.65 7.65 -6.81
C PRO A 786 20.91 9.15 -6.54
N ILE A 787 22.08 9.50 -6.01
CA ILE A 787 22.42 10.88 -5.60
C ILE A 787 23.60 11.48 -6.37
N LEU A 788 24.23 10.73 -7.27
CA LEU A 788 25.44 11.17 -7.97
C LEU A 788 25.16 12.09 -9.17
N GLY A 789 23.93 12.13 -9.67
CA GLY A 789 23.56 12.93 -10.84
C GLY A 789 24.47 12.64 -12.04
N ASP A 790 25.07 13.67 -12.63
CA ASP A 790 25.95 13.56 -13.81
C ASP A 790 27.42 13.18 -13.48
N ILE A 791 27.72 12.77 -12.25
CA ILE A 791 29.08 12.38 -11.87
C ILE A 791 29.45 11.05 -12.53
N SER A 792 30.33 11.12 -13.53
CA SER A 792 30.91 9.94 -14.19
C SER A 792 31.71 9.06 -13.21
N PHE A 793 31.78 7.76 -13.51
CA PHE A 793 32.59 6.82 -12.74
C PHE A 793 34.08 7.23 -12.64
N ASP A 794 34.69 7.77 -13.71
CA ASP A 794 36.11 8.17 -13.70
C ASP A 794 36.37 9.29 -12.67
N ARG A 795 35.54 10.33 -12.68
CA ARG A 795 35.58 11.41 -11.68
C ARG A 795 35.34 10.89 -10.26
N PHE A 796 34.41 9.95 -10.12
CA PHE A 796 34.14 9.30 -8.85
C PHE A 796 35.36 8.51 -8.33
N GLU A 797 35.98 7.71 -9.19
CA GLU A 797 37.12 6.88 -8.85
C GLU A 797 38.34 7.71 -8.45
N GLU A 798 38.57 8.84 -9.11
CA GLU A 798 39.63 9.79 -8.73
C GLU A 798 39.41 10.36 -7.32
N ALA A 799 38.20 10.83 -7.03
CA ALA A 799 37.84 11.34 -5.69
C ALA A 799 37.93 10.24 -4.63
N PHE A 800 37.48 9.03 -4.96
CA PHE A 800 37.57 7.86 -4.10
C PHE A 800 39.01 7.55 -3.69
N ARG A 801 39.93 7.49 -4.66
CA ARG A 801 41.36 7.22 -4.40
C ARG A 801 42.02 8.31 -3.55
N ARG A 802 41.60 9.56 -3.68
CA ARG A 802 42.11 10.69 -2.88
C ARG A 802 41.61 10.67 -1.44
N THR A 803 40.37 10.23 -1.24
CA THR A 803 39.69 10.30 0.07
C THR A 803 39.92 9.05 0.93
N VAL A 804 40.05 7.87 0.31
CA VAL A 804 40.20 6.62 1.05
C VAL A 804 41.52 6.58 1.79
N LYS A 805 41.48 6.23 3.08
CA LYS A 805 42.64 6.05 3.95
C LYS A 805 42.65 4.62 4.50
N PRO A 806 43.28 3.67 3.81
CA PRO A 806 43.25 2.26 4.22
C PRO A 806 43.81 1.99 5.62
N GLU A 807 44.80 2.79 6.04
CA GLU A 807 45.51 2.68 7.32
C GLU A 807 44.64 2.95 8.57
N ILE A 808 43.46 3.53 8.42
CA ILE A 808 42.52 3.77 9.53
C ILE A 808 41.35 2.78 9.56
N MET A 809 41.28 1.82 8.63
CA MET A 809 40.26 0.78 8.60
C MET A 809 40.59 -0.35 9.58
N HIS A 810 39.77 -0.51 10.62
CA HIS A 810 39.84 -1.67 11.52
C HIS A 810 38.69 -2.63 11.23
N SER A 811 38.99 -3.93 11.09
CA SER A 811 38.00 -4.99 10.95
C SER A 811 37.40 -5.41 12.29
N PHE A 812 38.20 -5.38 13.38
CA PHE A 812 37.81 -5.88 14.71
C PHE A 812 37.30 -7.34 14.63
N THR A 813 37.92 -8.15 13.78
CA THR A 813 37.69 -9.61 13.67
C THR A 813 38.54 -10.36 14.70
N GLU A 814 38.31 -11.65 14.94
CA GLU A 814 39.11 -12.46 15.89
C GLU A 814 40.64 -12.38 15.69
N GLY A 815 41.12 -12.11 14.47
CA GLY A 815 42.55 -11.91 14.19
C GLY A 815 43.12 -10.53 14.54
N ASP A 816 42.27 -9.57 14.93
CA ASP A 816 42.63 -8.21 15.36
C ASP A 816 42.56 -8.05 16.92
N ARG A 817 42.16 -9.10 17.65
CA ARG A 817 42.05 -9.13 19.12
C ARG A 817 43.36 -9.51 19.82
#